data_AF-A0A8H2W9B5-F1
#
_entry.id   AF-A0A8H2W9B5-F1
#
_cell.length_a   1.000
_cell.length_b   1.000
_cell.length_c   1.000
_cell.angle_alpha   90.00
_cell.angle_beta   90.00
_cell.angle_gamma   90.00
#
_symmetry.space_group_name_H-M   'P 1'
#
loop_
_entity.id
_entity.type
_entity.pdbx_description
1 polymer ?
#
loop_
_entity_poly.entity_id
_entity_poly.type
_entity_poly.pdbx_seq_one_letter_code
_entity_poly.pdbx_strand_id
1 'polypeptide(L)'
;MILPVTGELDAKAIVQKLCEKVGDGTQTQYTQQAQNVEIITKPTGAKPPLHALIIGINKYIANVPLGAAVPDALAFKAYLTDDLSVPEDQITIILDDQAKRADIIKAFQDLAQPDNGIKRDDPIVIYYAGHGSEIDPPPDRSANGPLVQCIIPQDTSKDAEIVPIPDFTIGTLVHRISQEKGNNITLIFDCCHSAGGSRDELEEARYIDKKDLPKLPSAPDKEIIDDALGGSRDVVDPTSLGLSFEGMNSHVILAACGHGEVAFENGAEKHGYFSSALLKLLRSVKIDSLTYKGCMQRLPALRTRQPQNPVCEGKNMNRLFFNAMVQGAHTSYVLVKPKGNDFYLQAGLAQGITPGSKYAIHASDVPGSSNPSLGTLEVDVVEPFVSRLKDANSLGLPAVCYGRQVGYGPNQALDIYVTQEFVDAAEPNDAWAKAFVGGVDELVLRPVEPELASVILSINSKKQAIFTLTNQASVQYGVETLPAPSYEPIRPKAEYVMPVLKALSQWNWHLRRMPETRPFQKTIDIEFYKLQFAGEYTDEGSPILIPDGESINVDGVVDIVATTDDYYGIRVVNRSTQDLYAYLIDFSGTSLAINLKTIPILGSSSSDPTLPKNAPLTIGYGSGGQVPFIFSVSEGQNIDLSLFKLFVSTHPTDFESLKQESPFEGRGTVSDSKVKQLFGQKPLWDAFTLVIAQRRYPKGEEPTPTQPPEDTTTKPAEPEPAPKPIPEPVPDPTPEPTPVPGPGTIFYPPQEAGAESAPAPGSGGFTIFTGRSKEPSSIQSRTANPASQPWFRTPKLTKELIASIQGMRLRTYSKQQGPSGAAATAQTGAYFEIAVIGSADDSLPKLAPDDTEMIYRSHSAPAKPDYEWTDGIVFDETHELWSKLEPGDCFEVMVSARGRGWTNDAERGHLIFW
;
A
#
# COMPACT_ATOMS: atom_id res chain seq x y z
N MET A 1 -53.29 -17.07 -18.55
CA MET A 1 -53.73 -15.67 -18.45
C MET A 1 -52.48 -14.88 -18.12
N ILE A 2 -51.86 -14.29 -19.15
CA ILE A 2 -50.59 -13.57 -19.05
C ILE A 2 -50.93 -12.16 -18.58
N LEU A 3 -50.45 -11.78 -17.40
CA LEU A 3 -50.43 -10.38 -17.00
C LEU A 3 -49.19 -9.73 -17.64
N PRO A 4 -49.32 -8.57 -18.31
CA PRO A 4 -48.18 -7.89 -18.91
C PRO A 4 -47.33 -7.24 -17.82
N VAL A 5 -46.02 -7.49 -17.87
CA VAL A 5 -45.02 -6.74 -17.11
C VAL A 5 -44.99 -5.33 -17.69
N THR A 6 -45.42 -4.35 -16.90
CA THR A 6 -45.47 -2.94 -17.28
C THR A 6 -44.09 -2.31 -17.16
N GLY A 7 -43.47 -2.00 -18.30
CA GLY A 7 -42.59 -0.85 -18.51
C GLY A 7 -41.19 -0.88 -17.90
N GLU A 8 -40.29 -1.70 -18.46
CA GLU A 8 -38.85 -1.40 -18.36
C GLU A 8 -38.55 -0.15 -19.21
N LEU A 9 -38.08 0.90 -18.56
CA LEU A 9 -37.60 2.13 -19.20
C LEU A 9 -36.21 1.87 -19.79
N ASP A 10 -35.99 2.31 -21.04
CA ASP A 10 -34.68 2.34 -21.72
C ASP A 10 -33.62 2.98 -20.80
N ALA A 11 -32.48 2.32 -20.60
CA ALA A 11 -31.37 2.82 -19.79
C ALA A 11 -30.94 4.25 -20.19
N LYS A 12 -31.09 4.61 -21.48
CA LYS A 12 -30.89 5.98 -21.96
C LYS A 12 -31.94 6.97 -21.47
N ALA A 13 -33.21 6.55 -21.36
CA ALA A 13 -34.29 7.40 -20.87
C ALA A 13 -34.18 7.67 -19.35
N ILE A 14 -33.67 6.70 -18.58
CA ILE A 14 -33.40 6.86 -17.15
C ILE A 14 -32.25 7.87 -16.93
N VAL A 15 -31.17 7.75 -17.70
CA VAL A 15 -30.03 8.66 -17.66
C VAL A 15 -30.40 10.06 -18.15
N GLN A 16 -31.26 10.15 -19.17
CA GLN A 16 -31.79 11.42 -19.64
C GLN A 16 -32.56 12.16 -18.53
N LYS A 17 -33.41 11.47 -17.76
CA LYS A 17 -34.11 12.08 -16.60
C LYS A 17 -33.16 12.54 -15.51
N LEU A 18 -32.07 11.81 -15.26
CA LEU A 18 -31.04 12.23 -14.30
C LEU A 18 -30.29 13.48 -14.79
N CYS A 19 -29.99 13.55 -16.09
CA CYS A 19 -29.37 14.72 -16.71
C CYS A 19 -30.30 15.94 -16.79
N GLU A 20 -31.63 15.73 -16.82
CA GLU A 20 -32.65 16.78 -16.80
C GLU A 20 -32.85 17.41 -15.40
N LYS A 21 -32.40 16.75 -14.34
CA LYS A 21 -32.31 17.31 -12.97
C LYS A 21 -31.09 18.24 -12.86
N VAL A 22 -31.10 19.36 -13.58
CA VAL A 22 -30.10 20.43 -13.45
C VAL A 22 -30.58 21.44 -12.38
N GLY A 23 -29.68 21.92 -11.51
CA GLY A 23 -30.01 22.91 -10.48
C GLY A 23 -30.54 24.22 -11.08
N ASP A 24 -31.64 24.74 -10.52
CA ASP A 24 -32.38 25.97 -10.87
C ASP A 24 -32.35 26.39 -12.35
N GLY A 25 -33.32 25.86 -13.12
CA GLY A 25 -34.11 26.68 -14.04
C GLY A 25 -33.60 26.95 -15.45
N THR A 26 -32.43 26.46 -15.89
CA THR A 26 -32.00 26.56 -17.31
C THR A 26 -32.31 25.30 -18.12
N GLN A 27 -33.59 24.98 -18.24
CA GLN A 27 -34.05 24.41 -19.51
C GLN A 27 -33.86 25.51 -20.56
N THR A 28 -33.21 25.19 -21.69
CA THR A 28 -33.07 26.04 -22.90
C THR A 28 -31.85 26.98 -23.06
N GLN A 29 -30.69 26.75 -22.41
CA GLN A 29 -29.48 27.57 -22.64
C GLN A 29 -28.12 26.87 -22.80
N TYR A 30 -28.03 25.53 -22.76
CA TYR A 30 -26.75 24.82 -22.97
C TYR A 30 -26.30 24.72 -24.42
N THR A 31 -27.14 25.12 -25.39
CA THR A 31 -26.82 25.00 -26.82
C THR A 31 -26.40 26.33 -27.48
N GLN A 32 -26.44 27.48 -26.79
CA GLN A 32 -26.08 28.78 -27.41
C GLN A 32 -25.26 29.78 -26.56
N GLN A 33 -24.94 29.52 -25.29
CA GLN A 33 -24.07 30.39 -24.47
C GLN A 33 -22.69 29.78 -24.22
N ALA A 34 -22.02 29.35 -25.29
CA ALA A 34 -20.60 29.02 -25.28
C ALA A 34 -19.68 30.25 -25.41
N GLN A 35 -20.20 31.48 -25.43
CA GLN A 35 -19.39 32.70 -25.44
C GLN A 35 -20.04 33.81 -24.59
N ASN A 36 -19.32 34.19 -23.53
CA ASN A 36 -19.50 35.35 -22.63
C ASN A 36 -20.68 35.32 -21.63
N VAL A 37 -20.44 34.94 -20.36
CA VAL A 37 -20.22 35.86 -19.21
C VAL A 37 -20.03 35.09 -17.89
N GLU A 38 -19.09 35.63 -17.10
CA GLU A 38 -18.75 35.55 -15.68
C GLU A 38 -19.12 34.32 -14.83
N ILE A 39 -18.06 33.64 -14.42
CA ILE A 39 -18.00 32.88 -13.18
C ILE A 39 -17.65 33.86 -12.06
N ILE A 40 -18.52 33.96 -11.04
CA ILE A 40 -18.10 34.48 -9.74
C ILE A 40 -17.09 33.47 -9.17
N THR A 41 -15.80 33.79 -9.32
CA THR A 41 -14.71 33.09 -8.62
C THR A 41 -14.23 33.94 -7.46
N LYS A 42 -14.60 33.53 -6.24
CA LYS A 42 -13.72 33.56 -5.06
C LYS A 42 -14.17 32.39 -4.16
N PRO A 43 -13.22 31.56 -3.71
CA PRO A 43 -12.15 32.05 -2.83
C PRO A 43 -10.89 32.46 -3.59
N THR A 44 -10.32 33.56 -3.11
CA THR A 44 -8.96 34.06 -3.31
C THR A 44 -7.96 32.91 -3.46
N GLY A 45 -6.92 32.99 -4.30
CA GLY A 45 -5.85 33.97 -4.10
C GLY A 45 -5.23 33.93 -2.69
N ALA A 46 -5.57 32.93 -1.86
CA ALA A 46 -5.11 32.83 -0.50
C ALA A 46 -3.70 32.24 -0.52
N LYS A 47 -2.75 33.13 -0.25
CA LYS A 47 -1.44 32.82 0.30
C LYS A 47 -1.54 31.63 1.27
N PRO A 48 -0.70 30.57 1.17
CA PRO A 48 -0.62 29.51 2.16
C PRO A 48 -0.48 30.12 3.56
N PRO A 49 -1.20 29.68 4.60
CA PRO A 49 -1.17 30.30 5.92
C PRO A 49 0.11 30.01 6.72
N LEU A 50 1.14 29.41 6.10
CA LEU A 50 2.38 29.01 6.75
C LEU A 50 3.27 30.23 7.06
N HIS A 51 3.66 30.36 8.32
CA HIS A 51 4.62 31.36 8.78
C HIS A 51 5.95 30.70 9.16
N ALA A 52 7.06 31.37 8.88
CA ALA A 52 8.38 30.81 9.11
C ALA A 52 9.34 31.78 9.80
N LEU A 53 10.15 31.24 10.71
CA LEU A 53 11.37 31.87 11.23
C LEU A 53 12.56 30.98 10.83
N ILE A 54 13.48 31.52 10.04
CA ILE A 54 14.62 30.78 9.49
C ILE A 54 15.90 31.45 9.98
N ILE A 55 16.77 30.70 10.67
CA ILE A 55 18.00 31.20 11.28
C ILE A 55 19.17 30.38 10.72
N GLY A 56 20.20 31.07 10.20
CA GLY A 56 21.42 30.44 9.68
C GLY A 56 22.66 31.20 10.09
N ILE A 57 23.60 30.56 10.78
CA ILE A 57 24.78 31.25 11.34
C ILE A 57 26.05 30.55 10.89
N ASN A 58 26.80 31.20 9.99
CA ASN A 58 28.13 30.77 9.59
C ASN A 58 29.22 31.56 10.33
N LYS A 59 29.01 32.87 10.49
CA LYS A 59 30.05 33.78 11.01
C LYS A 59 29.79 34.15 12.46
N TYR A 60 30.58 33.59 13.36
CA TYR A 60 30.54 33.89 14.79
C TYR A 60 31.58 34.97 15.17
N ILE A 61 31.26 35.81 16.16
CA ILE A 61 32.21 36.86 16.63
C ILE A 61 33.37 36.22 17.40
N ALA A 62 33.05 35.32 18.33
CA ALA A 62 34.00 34.74 19.28
C ALA A 62 34.20 33.23 19.11
N ASN A 63 33.36 32.56 18.31
CA ASN A 63 33.39 31.11 18.12
C ASN A 63 33.88 30.74 16.71
N VAL A 64 34.18 29.46 16.49
CA VAL A 64 34.64 28.99 15.18
C VAL A 64 33.56 29.18 14.10
N PRO A 65 33.94 29.53 12.86
CA PRO A 65 32.97 29.72 11.78
C PRO A 65 32.54 28.40 11.14
N LEU A 66 31.34 28.39 10.57
CA LEU A 66 30.77 27.33 9.74
C LEU A 66 30.72 27.77 8.26
N GLY A 67 30.55 26.79 7.37
CA GLY A 67 30.46 26.99 5.93
C GLY A 67 29.06 26.79 5.35
N ALA A 68 28.21 25.97 5.97
CA ALA A 68 26.98 25.47 5.36
C ALA A 68 25.67 25.93 6.00
N ALA A 69 25.68 26.48 7.22
CA ALA A 69 24.46 26.87 7.93
C ALA A 69 23.66 27.97 7.21
N VAL A 70 24.31 29.01 6.68
CA VAL A 70 23.64 30.05 5.87
C VAL A 70 23.11 29.48 4.54
N PRO A 71 23.89 28.72 3.75
CA PRO A 71 23.37 28.00 2.58
C PRO A 71 22.14 27.14 2.88
N ASP A 72 22.11 26.41 4.00
CA ASP A 72 20.96 25.58 4.36
C ASP A 72 19.72 26.42 4.69
N ALA A 73 19.87 27.48 5.48
CA ALA A 73 18.79 28.42 5.78
C ALA A 73 18.19 29.03 4.50
N LEU A 74 19.04 29.43 3.55
CA LEU A 74 18.59 29.94 2.26
C LEU A 74 17.91 28.87 1.40
N ALA A 75 18.42 27.64 1.39
CA ALA A 75 17.82 26.53 0.67
C ALA A 75 16.45 26.12 1.25
N PHE A 76 16.29 26.24 2.58
CA PHE A 76 15.01 26.04 3.27
C PHE A 76 14.04 27.19 3.01
N LYS A 77 14.50 28.45 3.00
CA LYS A 77 13.67 29.59 2.56
C LYS A 77 13.17 29.38 1.14
N ALA A 78 14.06 29.03 0.22
CA ALA A 78 13.71 28.75 -1.18
C ALA A 78 12.70 27.61 -1.28
N TYR A 79 12.82 26.57 -0.45
CA TYR A 79 11.80 25.52 -0.38
C TYR A 79 10.42 26.07 0.01
N LEU A 80 10.35 26.90 1.06
CA LEU A 80 9.07 27.49 1.47
C LEU A 80 8.49 28.42 0.39
N THR A 81 9.30 29.26 -0.24
CA THR A 81 8.82 30.23 -1.23
C THR A 81 8.50 29.59 -2.58
N ASP A 82 9.39 28.73 -3.07
CA ASP A 82 9.38 28.29 -4.47
C ASP A 82 8.59 26.99 -4.62
N ASP A 83 8.76 26.05 -3.69
CA ASP A 83 8.08 24.75 -3.72
C ASP A 83 6.70 24.80 -3.04
N LEU A 84 6.58 25.57 -1.95
CA LEU A 84 5.36 25.65 -1.13
C LEU A 84 4.56 26.95 -1.30
N SER A 85 5.02 27.87 -2.15
CA SER A 85 4.35 29.15 -2.43
C SER A 85 4.08 30.01 -1.19
N VAL A 86 4.87 29.83 -0.12
CA VAL A 86 4.77 30.66 1.09
C VAL A 86 5.21 32.09 0.75
N PRO A 87 4.38 33.10 1.03
CA PRO A 87 4.73 34.49 0.75
C PRO A 87 5.95 34.97 1.53
N GLU A 88 6.78 35.79 0.90
CA GLU A 88 7.97 36.33 1.58
C GLU A 88 7.62 37.16 2.83
N ASP A 89 6.47 37.85 2.85
CA ASP A 89 6.02 38.61 4.01
C ASP A 89 5.60 37.73 5.21
N GLN A 90 5.52 36.41 5.02
CA GLN A 90 5.27 35.43 6.09
C GLN A 90 6.55 34.72 6.56
N ILE A 91 7.71 35.06 6.00
CA ILE A 91 9.00 34.44 6.32
C ILE A 91 9.95 35.50 6.91
N THR A 92 10.31 35.30 8.17
CA THR A 92 11.42 36.04 8.81
C THR A 92 12.69 35.22 8.65
N ILE A 93 13.75 35.82 8.10
CA ILE A 93 15.07 35.19 7.98
C ILE A 93 16.12 36.01 8.72
N ILE A 94 16.96 35.33 9.51
CA ILE A 94 18.02 35.95 10.33
C ILE A 94 19.33 35.22 10.03
N LEU A 95 20.31 35.93 9.49
CA LEU A 95 21.58 35.35 9.04
C LEU A 95 22.78 36.03 9.70
N ASP A 96 23.82 35.26 10.00
CA ASP A 96 25.14 35.74 10.45
C ASP A 96 25.05 36.88 11.49
N ASP A 97 25.45 38.10 11.14
CA ASP A 97 25.57 39.29 12.00
C ASP A 97 24.23 39.80 12.53
N GLN A 98 23.11 39.35 11.96
CA GLN A 98 21.76 39.60 12.45
C GLN A 98 21.32 38.57 13.50
N ALA A 99 21.98 37.41 13.58
CA ALA A 99 21.59 36.30 14.45
C ALA A 99 22.16 36.44 15.87
N LYS A 100 22.05 37.64 16.44
CA LYS A 100 22.43 37.90 17.84
C LYS A 100 21.41 37.31 18.79
N ARG A 101 21.83 37.07 20.04
CA ARG A 101 20.99 36.50 21.08
C ARG A 101 19.66 37.24 21.24
N ALA A 102 19.73 38.57 21.33
CA ALA A 102 18.55 39.42 21.51
C ALA A 102 17.60 39.37 20.31
N ASP A 103 18.14 39.35 19.09
CA ASP A 103 17.37 39.36 17.85
C ASP A 103 16.66 38.01 17.62
N ILE A 104 17.33 36.90 17.93
CA ILE A 104 16.70 35.56 17.91
C ILE A 104 15.54 35.50 18.91
N ILE A 105 15.76 35.88 20.17
CA ILE A 105 14.71 35.87 21.21
C ILE A 105 13.53 36.76 20.79
N LYS A 106 13.81 37.96 20.29
CA LYS A 106 12.79 38.88 19.80
C LYS A 106 11.97 38.26 18.68
N ALA A 107 12.58 37.57 17.72
CA ALA A 107 11.86 36.93 16.62
C ALA A 107 10.90 35.83 17.09
N PHE A 108 11.27 35.05 18.10
CA PHE A 108 10.35 34.11 18.74
C PHE A 108 9.18 34.83 19.43
N GLN A 109 9.46 35.93 20.15
CA GLN A 109 8.42 36.74 20.80
C GLN A 109 7.48 37.39 19.78
N ASP A 110 8.00 37.82 18.64
CA ASP A 110 7.22 38.42 17.55
C ASP A 110 6.21 37.42 16.97
N LEU A 111 6.54 36.12 16.88
CA LEU A 111 5.60 35.06 16.46
C LEU A 111 4.41 34.91 17.43
N ALA A 112 4.63 35.17 18.73
CA ALA A 112 3.61 35.08 19.77
C ALA A 112 2.75 36.35 19.91
N GLN A 113 2.99 37.41 19.12
CA GLN A 113 2.18 38.62 19.19
C GLN A 113 0.77 38.38 18.65
N PRO A 114 -0.30 38.87 19.30
CA PRO A 114 -1.67 38.66 18.86
C PRO A 114 -1.93 39.24 17.46
N ASP A 115 -1.40 40.42 17.16
CA ASP A 115 -1.70 41.22 15.96
C ASP A 115 -0.61 41.16 14.88
N ASN A 116 -0.03 40.00 14.62
CA ASN A 116 1.06 39.81 13.63
C ASN A 116 0.62 39.12 12.32
N GLY A 117 -0.69 38.93 12.13
CA GLY A 117 -1.25 38.29 10.92
C GLY A 117 -1.31 36.75 10.96
N ILE A 118 -0.68 36.11 11.96
CA ILE A 118 -0.77 34.67 12.19
C ILE A 118 -2.09 34.35 12.90
N LYS A 119 -2.95 33.54 12.28
CA LYS A 119 -4.20 33.09 12.90
C LYS A 119 -3.95 31.88 13.79
N ARG A 120 -4.90 31.61 14.67
CA ARG A 120 -4.88 30.40 15.47
C ARG A 120 -4.92 29.16 14.57
N ASP A 121 -4.06 28.20 14.89
CA ASP A 121 -3.80 26.93 14.22
C ASP A 121 -3.10 27.01 12.85
N ASP A 122 -2.77 28.22 12.36
CA ASP A 122 -1.88 28.39 11.21
C ASP A 122 -0.54 27.68 11.48
N PRO A 123 0.08 27.03 10.47
CA PRO A 123 1.32 26.31 10.70
C PRO A 123 2.47 27.30 10.87
N ILE A 124 3.32 27.05 11.87
CA ILE A 124 4.52 27.85 12.16
C ILE A 124 5.74 26.92 12.08
N VAL A 125 6.69 27.23 11.20
CA VAL A 125 7.96 26.49 11.10
C VAL A 125 9.12 27.35 11.57
N ILE A 126 9.92 26.83 12.49
CA ILE A 126 11.12 27.49 13.00
C ILE A 126 12.29 26.60 12.63
N TYR A 127 13.15 27.09 11.73
CA TYR A 127 14.30 26.37 11.21
C TYR A 127 15.58 27.05 11.72
N TYR A 128 16.50 26.27 12.28
CA TYR A 128 17.80 26.73 12.76
C TYR A 128 18.92 25.85 12.21
N ALA A 129 19.92 26.49 11.62
CA ALA A 129 21.20 25.89 11.27
C ALA A 129 22.33 26.71 11.87
N GLY A 130 23.26 26.04 12.57
CA GLY A 130 24.37 26.69 13.26
C GLY A 130 24.97 25.78 14.31
N HIS A 131 25.78 26.31 15.21
CA HIS A 131 26.32 25.56 16.34
C HIS A 131 25.26 25.31 17.43
N GLY A 132 25.34 24.13 18.05
CA GLY A 132 24.74 23.86 19.36
C GLY A 132 25.80 23.46 20.39
N SER A 133 25.37 23.27 21.64
CA SER A 133 26.22 22.81 22.75
C SER A 133 25.40 22.22 23.88
N GLU A 134 26.07 21.52 24.79
CA GLU A 134 25.59 21.12 26.11
C GLU A 134 26.44 21.82 27.15
N ILE A 135 25.83 22.59 28.05
CA ILE A 135 26.52 23.36 29.08
C ILE A 135 26.05 22.99 30.48
N ASP A 136 26.84 23.33 31.50
CA ASP A 136 26.47 23.05 32.89
C ASP A 136 25.18 23.82 33.25
N PRO A 137 24.27 23.22 34.04
CA PRO A 137 23.02 23.86 34.43
C PRO A 137 23.25 25.15 35.24
N PRO A 138 22.27 26.08 35.26
CA PRO A 138 22.33 27.28 36.11
C PRO A 138 22.60 26.92 37.57
N PRO A 139 23.37 27.74 38.33
CA PRO A 139 23.75 27.44 39.71
C PRO A 139 22.57 27.14 40.66
N ASP A 140 21.40 27.70 40.35
CA ASP A 140 20.14 27.58 41.09
C ASP A 140 19.32 26.32 40.75
N ARG A 141 19.67 25.57 39.69
CA ARG A 141 18.92 24.39 39.20
C ARG A 141 19.51 23.03 39.59
N SER A 142 20.51 23.02 40.47
CA SER A 142 21.36 21.92 40.95
C SER A 142 22.71 21.79 40.22
N ALA A 143 23.79 21.89 40.99
CA ALA A 143 25.18 21.84 40.48
C ALA A 143 25.57 20.47 39.87
N ASN A 144 24.74 19.43 40.05
CA ASN A 144 24.92 18.07 39.51
C ASN A 144 23.74 17.63 38.62
N GLY A 145 22.94 18.57 38.12
CA GLY A 145 21.84 18.27 37.19
C GLY A 145 22.33 17.83 35.80
N PRO A 146 21.43 17.32 34.94
CA PRO A 146 21.76 17.02 33.55
C PRO A 146 22.27 18.28 32.83
N LEU A 147 23.15 18.09 31.84
CA LEU A 147 23.61 19.19 30.99
C LEU A 147 22.43 19.83 30.26
N VAL A 148 22.52 21.14 30.06
CA VAL A 148 21.51 21.94 29.38
C VAL A 148 21.87 22.09 27.92
N GLN A 149 20.97 21.71 27.03
CA GLN A 149 21.16 21.86 25.59
C GLN A 149 20.92 23.31 25.18
N CYS A 150 21.75 23.83 24.29
CA CYS A 150 21.67 25.23 23.84
C CYS A 150 21.90 25.34 22.33
N ILE A 151 21.27 26.36 21.73
CA ILE A 151 21.73 26.92 20.44
C ILE A 151 22.70 28.06 20.72
N ILE A 152 23.64 28.30 19.80
CA ILE A 152 24.68 29.32 19.91
C ILE A 152 24.36 30.50 18.99
N PRO A 153 23.90 31.65 19.52
CA PRO A 153 23.83 32.91 18.79
C PRO A 153 25.19 33.39 18.30
N GLN A 154 25.18 34.25 17.28
CA GLN A 154 26.37 34.79 16.62
C GLN A 154 27.30 35.57 17.58
N ASP A 155 26.72 36.30 18.53
CA ASP A 155 27.40 37.16 19.51
C ASP A 155 27.70 36.47 20.83
N THR A 156 27.41 35.16 20.95
CA THR A 156 27.78 34.37 22.14
C THR A 156 29.26 34.50 22.39
N SER A 157 29.62 35.03 23.55
CA SER A 157 31.00 35.40 23.85
C SER A 157 31.26 35.29 25.34
N LYS A 158 32.36 34.62 25.68
CA LYS A 158 32.85 34.53 27.04
C LYS A 158 33.35 35.87 27.56
N ASP A 159 33.97 36.68 26.70
CA ASP A 159 34.54 37.98 27.05
C ASP A 159 33.47 39.06 27.22
N ALA A 160 32.40 39.00 26.41
CA ALA A 160 31.26 39.92 26.52
C ALA A 160 30.15 39.41 27.47
N GLU A 161 30.36 38.23 28.09
CA GLU A 161 29.39 37.54 28.95
C GLU A 161 28.01 37.31 28.31
N ILE A 162 27.95 37.20 26.98
CA ILE A 162 26.73 36.91 26.24
C ILE A 162 26.57 35.40 26.18
N VAL A 163 25.59 34.88 26.91
CA VAL A 163 25.35 33.45 27.05
C VAL A 163 24.59 32.82 25.88
N PRO A 164 24.75 31.51 25.62
CA PRO A 164 23.89 30.75 24.71
C PRO A 164 22.39 30.89 25.03
N ILE A 165 21.53 30.43 24.11
CA ILE A 165 20.08 30.33 24.39
C ILE A 165 19.77 28.89 24.80
N PRO A 166 19.38 28.66 26.07
CA PRO A 166 19.05 27.32 26.56
C PRO A 166 17.75 26.76 25.97
N ASP A 167 17.69 25.44 25.89
CA ASP A 167 16.52 24.66 25.52
C ASP A 167 15.27 25.13 26.29
N PHE A 168 15.30 25.22 27.62
CA PHE A 168 14.17 25.69 28.44
C PHE A 168 13.70 27.11 28.10
N THR A 169 14.58 27.96 27.57
CA THR A 169 14.19 29.30 27.09
C THR A 169 13.44 29.19 25.77
N ILE A 170 13.94 28.38 24.83
CA ILE A 170 13.24 28.06 23.58
C ILE A 170 11.89 27.41 23.87
N GLY A 171 11.83 26.44 24.79
CA GLY A 171 10.60 25.76 25.21
C GLY A 171 9.57 26.72 25.78
N THR A 172 10.00 27.68 26.59
CA THR A 172 9.13 28.74 27.14
C THR A 172 8.58 29.64 26.02
N LEU A 173 9.43 30.07 25.10
CA LEU A 173 9.02 30.90 23.96
C LEU A 173 8.02 30.17 23.06
N VAL A 174 8.28 28.90 22.74
CA VAL A 174 7.38 28.07 21.92
C VAL A 174 6.08 27.75 22.66
N HIS A 175 6.13 27.54 23.97
CA HIS A 175 4.93 27.42 24.78
C HIS A 175 4.06 28.67 24.66
N ARG A 176 4.64 29.86 24.74
CA ARG A 176 3.91 31.12 24.57
C ARG A 176 3.30 31.26 23.18
N ILE A 177 4.05 30.93 22.12
CA ILE A 177 3.50 30.86 20.75
C ILE A 177 2.30 29.91 20.72
N SER A 178 2.40 28.75 21.36
CA SER A 178 1.32 27.75 21.34
C SER A 178 0.05 28.18 22.07
N GLN A 179 0.17 28.96 23.15
CA GLN A 179 -0.99 29.53 23.84
C GLN A 179 -1.74 30.50 22.93
N GLU A 180 -1.01 31.36 22.23
CA GLU A 180 -1.60 32.38 21.37
C GLU A 180 -2.10 31.82 20.03
N LYS A 181 -1.25 31.03 19.35
CA LYS A 181 -1.42 30.61 17.96
C LYS A 181 -1.80 29.14 17.79
N GLY A 182 -1.90 28.35 18.86
CA GLY A 182 -2.18 26.90 18.76
C GLY A 182 -0.90 26.07 18.57
N ASN A 183 -1.05 24.74 18.56
CA ASN A 183 0.09 23.82 18.67
C ASN A 183 0.64 23.31 17.33
N ASN A 184 0.34 23.99 16.22
CA ASN A 184 0.82 23.62 14.89
C ASN A 184 2.20 24.22 14.61
N ILE A 185 3.15 23.90 15.49
CA ILE A 185 4.50 24.47 15.50
C ILE A 185 5.50 23.35 15.22
N THR A 186 6.42 23.58 14.29
CA THR A 186 7.51 22.67 13.96
C THR A 186 8.85 23.35 14.24
N LEU A 187 9.70 22.72 15.05
CA LEU A 187 11.09 23.12 15.22
C LEU A 187 11.98 22.18 14.41
N ILE A 188 12.90 22.74 13.61
CA ILE A 188 13.87 21.99 12.83
C ILE A 188 15.27 22.49 13.20
N PHE A 189 16.05 21.63 13.86
CA PHE A 189 17.40 21.95 14.33
C PHE A 189 18.44 21.16 13.54
N ASP A 190 19.20 21.86 12.69
CA ASP A 190 20.41 21.34 12.06
C ASP A 190 21.66 21.79 12.82
N CYS A 191 21.78 21.29 14.05
CA CYS A 191 22.89 21.50 14.98
C CYS A 191 23.04 20.28 15.91
N CYS A 192 24.16 20.18 16.64
CA CYS A 192 24.35 19.14 17.67
C CYS A 192 24.36 19.73 19.07
N HIS A 193 23.87 18.95 20.03
CA HIS A 193 23.89 19.36 21.44
C HIS A 193 24.97 18.64 22.24
N SER A 194 25.49 17.49 21.80
CA SER A 194 26.53 16.74 22.50
C SER A 194 27.72 16.42 21.60
N ALA A 195 28.86 16.07 22.21
CA ALA A 195 30.03 15.58 21.49
C ALA A 195 30.31 14.12 21.89
N GLY A 196 30.05 13.19 20.98
CA GLY A 196 30.55 11.82 21.09
C GLY A 196 32.07 11.79 20.99
N GLY A 197 32.73 11.21 22.01
CA GLY A 197 34.16 10.82 22.13
C GLY A 197 35.23 11.31 21.13
N SER A 198 36.37 11.76 21.71
CA SER A 198 37.67 12.09 21.09
C SER A 198 37.76 13.39 20.27
N ARG A 199 38.60 14.32 20.76
CA ARG A 199 38.71 15.74 20.34
C ARG A 199 39.39 15.98 18.98
N ASP A 200 40.01 14.97 18.39
CA ASP A 200 40.86 15.14 17.20
C ASP A 200 40.09 14.96 15.85
N GLU A 201 38.76 14.76 15.87
CA GLU A 201 37.95 14.42 14.68
C GLU A 201 36.69 15.30 14.45
N LEU A 202 36.62 16.53 14.99
CA LEU A 202 35.42 17.42 14.93
C LEU A 202 35.47 18.51 13.84
N GLU A 203 36.33 18.40 12.82
CA GLU A 203 36.25 19.31 11.66
C GLU A 203 34.87 19.21 10.99
N GLU A 204 34.27 20.36 10.66
CA GLU A 204 32.93 20.47 10.05
C GLU A 204 31.76 20.09 10.98
N ALA A 205 32.00 19.90 12.29
CA ALA A 205 30.95 19.65 13.27
C ALA A 205 30.17 20.94 13.63
N ARG A 206 28.85 20.83 13.78
CA ARG A 206 27.96 21.91 14.21
C ARG A 206 27.85 22.00 15.74
N TYR A 207 28.99 21.98 16.42
CA TYR A 207 29.10 21.93 17.89
C TYR A 207 30.17 22.88 18.44
N ILE A 208 29.94 23.46 19.62
CA ILE A 208 30.94 24.19 20.42
C ILE A 208 31.11 23.49 21.77
N ASP A 209 32.36 23.30 22.23
CA ASP A 209 32.66 22.72 23.55
C ASP A 209 32.34 23.72 24.66
N LYS A 210 31.65 23.26 25.72
CA LYS A 210 31.25 24.10 26.86
C LYS A 210 32.38 24.88 27.53
N LYS A 211 33.64 24.42 27.41
CA LYS A 211 34.82 25.14 27.95
C LYS A 211 35.02 26.52 27.30
N ASP A 212 34.60 26.64 26.04
CA ASP A 212 34.77 27.82 25.20
C ASP A 212 33.57 28.78 25.32
N LEU A 213 32.50 28.35 26.00
CA LEU A 213 31.30 29.14 26.25
C LEU A 213 31.30 29.78 27.65
N PRO A 214 30.60 30.92 27.82
CA PRO A 214 30.30 31.45 29.15
C PRO A 214 29.35 30.52 29.93
N LYS A 215 29.45 30.55 31.26
CA LYS A 215 28.54 29.82 32.15
C LYS A 215 27.18 30.51 32.19
N LEU A 216 26.11 29.72 32.35
CA LEU A 216 24.78 30.29 32.58
C LEU A 216 24.73 31.04 33.92
N PRO A 217 24.18 32.27 33.97
CA PRO A 217 23.91 32.96 35.22
C PRO A 217 22.78 32.26 35.98
N SER A 218 22.56 32.63 37.24
CA SER A 218 21.38 32.18 37.98
C SER A 218 20.10 32.78 37.39
N ALA A 219 19.05 31.95 37.28
CA ALA A 219 17.76 32.33 36.69
C ALA A 219 17.88 33.08 35.33
N PRO A 220 18.55 32.48 34.31
CA PRO A 220 18.67 33.10 33.00
C PRO A 220 17.28 33.27 32.36
N ASP A 221 17.06 34.40 31.69
CA ASP A 221 15.81 34.74 30.99
C ASP A 221 14.56 34.68 31.89
N LYS A 222 14.74 34.91 33.20
CA LYS A 222 13.67 34.86 34.20
C LYS A 222 12.41 35.64 33.80
N GLU A 223 12.56 36.83 33.24
CA GLU A 223 11.40 37.66 32.83
C GLU A 223 10.56 36.97 31.74
N ILE A 224 11.20 36.25 30.82
CA ILE A 224 10.53 35.48 29.76
C ILE A 224 9.80 34.27 30.37
N ILE A 225 10.45 33.60 31.32
CA ILE A 225 9.92 32.40 32.00
C ILE A 225 8.72 32.79 32.91
N ASP A 226 8.86 33.86 33.67
CA ASP A 226 7.82 34.35 34.60
C ASP A 226 6.58 34.86 33.83
N ASP A 227 6.76 35.54 32.69
CA ASP A 227 5.66 36.00 31.83
C ASP A 227 4.85 34.84 31.24
N ALA A 228 5.51 33.77 30.81
CA ALA A 228 4.85 32.59 30.26
C ALA A 228 4.07 31.79 31.32
N LEU A 229 4.48 31.86 32.59
CA LEU A 229 3.89 31.12 33.72
C LEU A 229 2.77 31.87 34.45
N GLY A 230 2.38 33.07 33.99
CA GLY A 230 1.21 33.79 34.50
C GLY A 230 1.28 34.18 35.99
N GLY A 231 2.49 34.37 36.53
CA GLY A 231 2.69 34.79 37.92
C GLY A 231 2.54 33.70 38.98
N SER A 232 2.50 32.41 38.60
CA SER A 232 2.62 31.31 39.56
C SER A 232 4.03 31.28 40.17
N ARG A 233 4.12 31.34 41.50
CA ARG A 233 5.40 31.41 42.26
C ARG A 233 6.05 30.06 42.54
N ASP A 234 5.44 28.96 42.12
CA ASP A 234 6.06 27.64 42.24
C ASP A 234 6.93 27.38 41.01
N VAL A 235 8.25 27.47 41.21
CA VAL A 235 9.27 27.01 40.27
C VAL A 235 9.16 25.48 40.21
N VAL A 236 8.14 24.98 39.52
CA VAL A 236 7.98 23.55 39.27
C VAL A 236 8.70 23.25 37.98
N ASP A 237 9.86 22.62 38.14
CA ASP A 237 10.59 21.78 37.20
C ASP A 237 10.42 22.09 35.68
N PRO A 238 11.48 22.52 34.96
CA PRO A 238 11.49 22.63 33.48
C PRO A 238 10.96 21.41 32.74
N THR A 239 11.00 20.21 33.33
CA THR A 239 10.39 19.02 32.72
C THR A 239 8.88 19.19 32.49
N SER A 240 8.20 20.03 33.28
CA SER A 240 6.78 20.39 33.13
C SER A 240 6.50 21.43 32.04
N LEU A 241 7.54 22.13 31.55
CA LEU A 241 7.45 23.19 30.53
C LEU A 241 7.75 22.71 29.10
N GLY A 242 7.79 21.39 28.90
CA GLY A 242 7.57 20.80 27.57
C GLY A 242 8.81 20.59 26.70
N LEU A 243 9.96 20.25 27.29
CA LEU A 243 11.11 19.73 26.55
C LEU A 243 11.65 18.38 27.07
N SER A 244 10.94 17.74 28.01
CA SER A 244 11.18 16.36 28.44
C SER A 244 10.18 15.41 27.78
N PHE A 245 10.68 14.23 27.40
CA PHE A 245 10.15 13.18 26.50
C PHE A 245 8.69 12.71 26.71
N GLU A 246 8.03 13.04 27.81
CA GLU A 246 6.69 12.49 28.13
C GLU A 246 5.55 13.53 28.04
N GLY A 247 5.85 14.82 27.81
CA GLY A 247 4.89 15.93 27.98
C GLY A 247 4.51 16.77 26.74
N MET A 248 5.26 16.71 25.63
CA MET A 248 5.23 17.76 24.59
C MET A 248 3.95 17.83 23.74
N ASN A 249 2.97 18.67 24.14
CA ASN A 249 1.74 18.94 23.36
C ASN A 249 1.81 20.19 22.46
N SER A 250 2.82 21.05 22.62
CA SER A 250 2.87 22.38 22.00
C SER A 250 3.47 22.40 20.58
N HIS A 251 4.37 21.47 20.25
CA HIS A 251 5.11 21.47 18.99
C HIS A 251 5.65 20.06 18.63
N VAL A 252 6.24 19.94 17.44
CA VAL A 252 7.03 18.78 16.97
C VAL A 252 8.47 19.24 16.71
N ILE A 253 9.46 18.45 17.12
CA ILE A 253 10.89 18.71 16.89
C ILE A 253 11.43 17.72 15.86
N LEU A 254 12.19 18.21 14.87
CA LEU A 254 13.09 17.45 14.02
C LEU A 254 14.53 17.89 14.31
N ALA A 255 15.35 17.00 14.86
CA ALA A 255 16.75 17.30 15.14
C ALA A 255 17.68 16.47 14.24
N ALA A 256 18.81 17.07 13.85
CA ALA A 256 19.75 16.47 12.90
C ALA A 256 20.49 15.23 13.40
N CYS A 257 20.54 15.00 14.70
CA CYS A 257 21.21 13.86 15.33
C CYS A 257 20.58 13.51 16.69
N GLY A 258 20.79 12.27 17.15
CA GLY A 258 20.32 11.80 18.45
C GLY A 258 21.16 12.31 19.63
N HIS A 259 20.76 11.93 20.85
CA HIS A 259 21.52 12.26 22.06
C HIS A 259 22.91 11.61 22.04
N GLY A 260 23.97 12.39 22.30
CA GLY A 260 25.35 11.90 22.24
C GLY A 260 25.97 11.85 20.83
N GLU A 261 25.22 12.24 19.79
CA GLU A 261 25.69 12.26 18.40
C GLU A 261 26.03 13.67 17.91
N VAL A 262 26.70 13.75 16.76
CA VAL A 262 27.19 15.00 16.17
C VAL A 262 26.58 15.19 14.77
N ALA A 263 26.08 16.41 14.51
CA ALA A 263 25.66 16.87 13.20
C ALA A 263 26.82 17.53 12.44
N PHE A 264 27.01 17.15 11.17
CA PHE A 264 28.14 17.58 10.35
C PHE A 264 27.71 18.40 9.13
N GLU A 265 28.60 19.30 8.71
CA GLU A 265 28.58 19.92 7.39
C GLU A 265 29.26 19.03 6.36
N ASN A 266 28.69 19.01 5.15
CA ASN A 266 29.35 18.45 3.98
C ASN A 266 30.16 19.56 3.31
N GLY A 267 31.47 19.65 3.60
CA GLY A 267 32.34 20.69 3.04
C GLY A 267 32.42 20.71 1.51
N ALA A 268 32.15 19.59 0.84
CA ALA A 268 32.13 19.52 -0.62
C ALA A 268 30.85 20.14 -1.21
N GLU A 269 29.69 19.86 -0.60
CA GLU A 269 28.39 20.37 -1.04
C GLU A 269 28.04 21.74 -0.44
N LYS A 270 28.78 22.19 0.59
CA LYS A 270 28.50 23.41 1.38
C LYS A 270 27.10 23.42 1.98
N HIS A 271 26.62 22.24 2.38
CA HIS A 271 25.32 22.03 3.02
C HIS A 271 25.46 21.09 4.22
N GLY A 272 24.57 21.19 5.20
CA GLY A 272 24.44 20.21 6.28
C GLY A 272 23.96 18.86 5.74
N TYR A 273 24.46 17.76 6.28
CA TYR A 273 24.02 16.42 5.86
C TYR A 273 22.51 16.23 6.10
N PHE A 274 22.02 16.69 7.25
CA PHE A 274 20.60 16.60 7.59
C PHE A 274 19.74 17.51 6.71
N SER A 275 20.05 18.81 6.61
CA SER A 275 19.27 19.73 5.76
C SER A 275 19.23 19.30 4.30
N SER A 276 20.34 18.80 3.76
CA SER A 276 20.38 18.26 2.41
C SER A 276 19.44 17.07 2.23
N ALA A 277 19.48 16.11 3.15
CA ALA A 277 18.64 14.92 3.10
C ALA A 277 17.15 15.26 3.30
N LEU A 278 16.86 16.14 4.28
CA LEU A 278 15.51 16.62 4.57
C LEU A 278 14.92 17.35 3.36
N LEU A 279 15.62 18.33 2.80
CA LEU A 279 15.12 19.07 1.63
C LEU A 279 14.99 18.19 0.39
N LYS A 280 15.90 17.24 0.17
CA LYS A 280 15.77 16.26 -0.92
C LYS A 280 14.50 15.42 -0.74
N LEU A 281 14.22 14.95 0.48
CA LEU A 281 13.01 14.18 0.81
C LEU A 281 11.74 15.02 0.68
N LEU A 282 11.70 16.22 1.27
CA LEU A 282 10.53 17.08 1.25
C LEU A 282 10.14 17.49 -0.18
N ARG A 283 11.11 17.66 -1.08
CA ARG A 283 10.87 17.90 -2.51
C ARG A 283 10.50 16.65 -3.30
N SER A 284 10.75 15.45 -2.77
CA SER A 284 10.47 14.19 -3.46
C SER A 284 9.12 13.58 -3.07
N VAL A 285 8.37 14.19 -2.14
CA VAL A 285 7.09 13.67 -1.63
C VAL A 285 6.05 14.78 -1.48
N LYS A 286 4.77 14.43 -1.53
CA LYS A 286 3.66 15.35 -1.22
C LYS A 286 3.66 15.69 0.27
N ILE A 287 4.01 16.92 0.64
CA ILE A 287 4.14 17.35 2.04
C ILE A 287 2.82 17.26 2.82
N ASP A 288 1.68 17.45 2.14
CA ASP A 288 0.33 17.33 2.69
C ASP A 288 -0.11 15.89 2.97
N SER A 289 0.70 14.90 2.59
CA SER A 289 0.50 13.46 2.86
C SER A 289 1.63 12.84 3.70
N LEU A 290 2.57 13.65 4.17
CA LEU A 290 3.75 13.21 4.92
C LEU A 290 3.55 13.49 6.42
N THR A 291 3.56 12.47 7.28
CA THR A 291 3.64 12.70 8.74
C THR A 291 5.07 13.05 9.16
N TYR A 292 5.26 13.76 10.28
CA TYR A 292 6.62 14.05 10.79
C TYR A 292 7.41 12.76 11.09
N LYS A 293 6.75 11.76 11.69
CA LYS A 293 7.31 10.42 11.89
C LYS A 293 7.67 9.74 10.57
N GLY A 294 6.77 9.78 9.58
CA GLY A 294 7.00 9.23 8.25
C GLY A 294 8.13 9.94 7.50
N CYS A 295 8.34 11.24 7.74
CA CYS A 295 9.48 11.99 7.23
C CYS A 295 10.79 11.39 7.75
N MET A 296 10.93 11.19 9.06
CA MET A 296 12.18 10.63 9.62
C MET A 296 12.43 9.19 9.18
N GLN A 297 11.38 8.36 9.11
CA GLN A 297 11.51 6.97 8.65
C GLN A 297 11.95 6.84 7.19
N ARG A 298 11.75 7.90 6.38
CA ARG A 298 12.12 7.93 4.96
C ARG A 298 13.42 8.68 4.69
N LEU A 299 14.04 9.30 5.70
CA LEU A 299 15.35 9.91 5.51
C LEU A 299 16.36 8.80 5.18
N PRO A 300 17.21 9.01 4.16
CA PRO A 300 18.30 8.08 3.90
C PRO A 300 19.27 8.09 5.08
N ALA A 301 19.96 6.97 5.30
CA ALA A 301 21.07 6.92 6.25
C ALA A 301 22.10 8.01 5.90
N LEU A 302 22.41 8.89 6.87
CA LEU A 302 23.38 9.97 6.68
C LEU A 302 24.79 9.40 6.76
N ARG A 303 25.52 9.45 5.63
CA ARG A 303 26.89 8.93 5.52
C ARG A 303 27.89 9.97 5.97
N THR A 304 28.03 10.11 7.28
CA THR A 304 28.95 11.04 7.96
C THR A 304 30.15 10.30 8.55
N ARG A 305 31.14 11.05 9.05
CA ARG A 305 32.36 10.47 9.67
C ARG A 305 32.06 9.74 10.99
N GLN A 306 31.02 10.16 11.70
CA GLN A 306 30.47 9.51 12.90
C GLN A 306 28.96 9.34 12.74
N PRO A 307 28.28 8.49 13.54
CA PRO A 307 26.82 8.34 13.49
C PRO A 307 26.10 9.68 13.61
N GLN A 308 25.24 9.97 12.64
CA GLN A 308 24.33 11.10 12.64
C GLN A 308 22.94 10.58 12.28
N ASN A 309 22.11 10.34 13.28
CA ASN A 309 20.78 9.77 13.15
C ASN A 309 19.73 10.84 13.49
N PRO A 310 19.02 11.40 12.50
CA PRO A 310 17.99 12.38 12.75
C PRO A 310 16.86 11.83 13.61
N VAL A 311 16.34 12.64 14.52
CA VAL A 311 15.27 12.27 15.45
C VAL A 311 14.04 13.16 15.27
N CYS A 312 12.86 12.58 15.50
CA CYS A 312 11.59 13.31 15.57
C CYS A 312 10.92 13.07 16.91
N GLU A 313 10.57 14.15 17.60
CA GLU A 313 10.03 14.12 18.96
C GLU A 313 8.78 15.00 19.09
N GLY A 314 7.88 14.64 20.02
CA GLY A 314 6.64 15.37 20.31
C GLY A 314 5.37 14.52 20.15
N LYS A 315 4.31 14.82 20.91
CA LYS A 315 3.07 14.02 20.90
C LYS A 315 2.32 14.06 19.56
N ASN A 316 2.61 15.09 18.74
CA ASN A 316 2.02 15.28 17.43
C ASN A 316 2.89 14.72 16.29
N MET A 317 3.88 13.85 16.54
CA MET A 317 4.74 13.29 15.50
C MET A 317 4.00 12.51 14.40
N ASN A 318 2.78 12.02 14.69
CA ASN A 318 1.91 11.36 13.71
C ASN A 318 1.05 12.35 12.89
N ARG A 319 1.11 13.65 13.20
CA ARG A 319 0.43 14.70 12.43
C ARG A 319 1.08 14.87 11.06
N LEU A 320 0.28 15.23 10.06
CA LEU A 320 0.77 15.63 8.74
C LEU A 320 1.64 16.89 8.85
N PHE A 321 2.67 16.99 8.01
CA PHE A 321 3.56 18.13 7.94
C PHE A 321 2.74 19.38 7.63
N PHE A 322 2.91 20.42 8.45
CA PHE A 322 2.09 21.65 8.42
C PHE A 322 0.56 21.42 8.45
N ASN A 323 0.12 20.28 8.98
CA ASN A 323 -1.28 19.85 9.02
C ASN A 323 -1.97 19.83 7.64
N ALA A 324 -1.21 19.53 6.57
CA ALA A 324 -1.67 19.51 5.18
C ALA A 324 -2.20 20.87 4.65
N MET A 325 -1.89 21.98 5.32
CA MET A 325 -2.36 23.32 4.93
C MET A 325 -1.50 23.98 3.85
N VAL A 326 -0.55 23.25 3.24
CA VAL A 326 0.37 23.75 2.23
C VAL A 326 0.53 22.68 1.13
N GLN A 327 0.32 23.05 -0.14
CA GLN A 327 0.38 22.13 -1.30
C GLN A 327 1.81 22.02 -1.87
N GLY A 328 2.21 20.83 -2.34
CA GLY A 328 3.52 20.56 -2.97
C GLY A 328 3.43 19.96 -4.40
N ALA A 329 4.57 19.55 -4.99
CA ALA A 329 4.65 18.97 -6.34
C ALA A 329 3.71 17.75 -6.52
N HIS A 330 3.07 17.64 -7.69
CA HIS A 330 1.90 16.77 -7.85
C HIS A 330 2.16 15.59 -8.82
N THR A 331 1.92 14.35 -8.36
CA THR A 331 2.18 13.10 -9.13
C THR A 331 1.32 12.91 -10.39
N SER A 332 0.34 13.79 -10.65
CA SER A 332 -0.45 13.75 -11.88
C SER A 332 0.26 14.33 -13.11
N TYR A 333 1.43 14.95 -12.94
CA TYR A 333 2.21 15.55 -14.02
C TYR A 333 3.24 14.54 -14.55
N VAL A 334 3.02 14.06 -15.77
CA VAL A 334 3.91 13.09 -16.42
C VAL A 334 4.90 13.83 -17.31
N LEU A 335 6.20 13.52 -17.15
CA LEU A 335 7.25 14.10 -17.97
C LEU A 335 6.99 13.89 -19.48
N VAL A 336 7.19 14.93 -20.28
CA VAL A 336 7.13 14.91 -21.74
C VAL A 336 8.53 15.22 -22.29
N LYS A 337 8.98 14.43 -23.28
CA LYS A 337 10.27 14.64 -23.95
C LYS A 337 10.13 14.70 -25.46
N PRO A 338 10.92 15.53 -26.15
CA PRO A 338 11.06 15.46 -27.60
C PRO A 338 11.82 14.20 -28.01
N LYS A 339 11.40 13.57 -29.11
CA LYS A 339 12.08 12.47 -29.81
C LYS A 339 11.95 12.70 -31.32
N GLY A 340 13.02 13.16 -31.95
CA GLY A 340 12.97 13.60 -33.35
C GLY A 340 12.09 14.84 -33.50
N ASN A 341 11.12 14.78 -34.41
CA ASN A 341 10.14 15.85 -34.60
C ASN A 341 8.87 15.65 -33.75
N ASP A 342 8.78 14.67 -32.85
CA ASP A 342 7.55 14.41 -32.07
C ASP A 342 7.81 14.59 -30.56
N PHE A 343 6.74 14.75 -29.78
CA PHE A 343 6.79 14.78 -28.31
C PHE A 343 6.13 13.53 -27.72
N TYR A 344 6.79 12.96 -26.72
CA TYR A 344 6.37 11.73 -26.06
C TYR A 344 6.21 11.94 -24.57
N LEU A 345 5.01 11.67 -24.10
CA LEU A 345 4.74 11.47 -22.69
C LEU A 345 5.52 10.22 -22.22
N GLN A 346 6.24 10.33 -21.11
CA GLN A 346 7.06 9.26 -20.53
C GLN A 346 6.22 8.27 -19.72
N ALA A 347 5.04 7.95 -20.25
CA ALA A 347 4.09 6.97 -19.76
C ALA A 347 3.32 6.39 -20.95
N GLY A 348 2.95 5.12 -20.86
CA GLY A 348 2.36 4.33 -21.92
C GLY A 348 1.20 3.46 -21.44
N LEU A 349 0.92 2.39 -22.17
CA LEU A 349 -0.13 1.44 -21.86
C LEU A 349 0.02 0.87 -20.43
N ALA A 350 1.25 0.57 -20.00
CA ALA A 350 1.57 0.08 -18.67
C ALA A 350 1.34 1.11 -17.55
N GLN A 351 1.22 2.40 -17.88
CA GLN A 351 0.78 3.45 -16.95
C GLN A 351 -0.69 3.82 -17.13
N GLY A 352 -1.40 3.14 -18.04
CA GLY A 352 -2.84 3.21 -18.18
C GLY A 352 -3.29 4.22 -19.22
N ILE A 353 -2.41 4.60 -20.14
CA ILE A 353 -2.72 5.56 -21.20
C ILE A 353 -3.34 4.81 -22.38
N THR A 354 -4.34 5.42 -22.99
CA THR A 354 -5.02 4.87 -24.16
C THR A 354 -5.02 5.88 -25.30
N PRO A 355 -5.09 5.44 -26.57
CA PRO A 355 -5.34 6.36 -27.67
C PRO A 355 -6.60 7.18 -27.42
N GLY A 356 -6.54 8.49 -27.67
CA GLY A 356 -7.60 9.46 -27.37
C GLY A 356 -7.51 10.10 -25.98
N SER A 357 -6.63 9.62 -25.07
CA SER A 357 -6.38 10.30 -23.79
C SER A 357 -5.86 11.73 -24.03
N LYS A 358 -6.33 12.71 -23.25
CA LYS A 358 -5.95 14.12 -23.38
C LYS A 358 -5.14 14.59 -22.19
N TYR A 359 -4.11 15.39 -22.46
CA TYR A 359 -3.19 15.93 -21.47
C TYR A 359 -3.06 17.44 -21.63
N ALA A 360 -3.30 18.20 -20.56
CA ALA A 360 -2.89 19.59 -20.47
C ALA A 360 -1.37 19.62 -20.27
N ILE A 361 -0.67 20.39 -21.08
CA ILE A 361 0.79 20.46 -21.06
C ILE A 361 1.21 21.68 -20.26
N HIS A 362 2.20 21.52 -19.39
CA HIS A 362 2.68 22.53 -18.46
C HIS A 362 4.20 22.62 -18.53
N ALA A 363 4.74 23.78 -18.18
CA ALA A 363 6.20 23.99 -18.17
C ALA A 363 6.88 23.31 -16.97
N SER A 364 6.14 23.11 -15.88
CA SER A 364 6.59 22.47 -14.62
C SER A 364 5.59 21.39 -14.16
N ASP A 365 6.02 20.54 -13.23
CA ASP A 365 5.23 19.53 -12.50
C ASP A 365 4.58 20.07 -11.21
N VAL A 366 4.74 21.36 -10.92
CA VAL A 366 4.16 22.01 -9.74
C VAL A 366 2.83 22.67 -10.11
N PRO A 367 1.70 22.31 -9.47
CA PRO A 367 0.43 22.98 -9.72
C PRO A 367 0.44 24.41 -9.18
N GLY A 368 -0.10 25.38 -9.94
CA GLY A 368 -0.20 26.76 -9.46
C GLY A 368 -0.47 27.76 -10.58
N SER A 369 -0.83 28.99 -10.19
CA SER A 369 -1.10 30.10 -11.13
C SER A 369 0.13 30.52 -11.93
N SER A 370 1.34 30.23 -11.43
CA SER A 370 2.63 30.42 -12.10
C SER A 370 2.97 29.35 -13.14
N ASN A 371 2.21 28.24 -13.20
CA ASN A 371 2.41 27.14 -14.15
C ASN A 371 1.13 26.84 -14.96
N PRO A 372 0.64 27.80 -15.76
CA PRO A 372 -0.57 27.62 -16.56
C PRO A 372 -0.38 26.53 -17.64
N SER A 373 -1.49 25.97 -18.12
CA SER A 373 -1.47 25.06 -19.26
C SER A 373 -1.00 25.79 -20.52
N LEU A 374 0.01 25.25 -21.18
CA LEU A 374 0.55 25.63 -22.48
C LEU A 374 -0.37 25.16 -23.64
N GLY A 375 -1.32 24.27 -23.35
CA GLY A 375 -2.27 23.72 -24.32
C GLY A 375 -2.63 22.28 -23.99
N THR A 376 -3.73 21.78 -24.58
CA THR A 376 -4.17 20.40 -24.40
C THR A 376 -3.84 19.59 -25.65
N LEU A 377 -3.15 18.47 -25.45
CA LEU A 377 -2.78 17.53 -26.51
C LEU A 377 -3.42 16.17 -26.32
N GLU A 378 -3.73 15.51 -27.42
CA GLU A 378 -4.31 14.17 -27.45
C GLU A 378 -3.22 13.13 -27.72
N VAL A 379 -3.36 11.95 -27.14
CA VAL A 379 -2.48 10.80 -27.40
C VAL A 379 -2.99 10.02 -28.59
N ASP A 380 -2.17 9.83 -29.63
CA ASP A 380 -2.57 9.08 -30.83
C ASP A 380 -1.89 7.71 -30.96
N VAL A 381 -0.67 7.56 -30.43
CA VAL A 381 0.07 6.29 -30.40
C VAL A 381 0.47 5.98 -28.98
N VAL A 382 0.15 4.76 -28.52
CA VAL A 382 0.51 4.28 -27.19
C VAL A 382 1.43 3.07 -27.34
N GLU A 383 2.64 3.19 -26.82
CA GLU A 383 3.56 2.07 -26.60
C GLU A 383 3.46 1.61 -25.13
N PRO A 384 4.08 0.48 -24.73
CA PRO A 384 4.00 0.02 -23.35
C PRO A 384 4.37 1.06 -22.29
N PHE A 385 5.36 1.92 -22.52
CA PHE A 385 5.89 2.85 -21.51
C PHE A 385 6.00 4.31 -21.97
N VAL A 386 5.66 4.60 -23.21
CA VAL A 386 5.66 5.96 -23.76
C VAL A 386 4.44 6.14 -24.66
N SER A 387 3.96 7.37 -24.75
CA SER A 387 2.81 7.72 -25.60
C SER A 387 3.13 8.96 -26.41
N ARG A 388 2.82 8.94 -27.70
CA ARG A 388 3.03 10.10 -28.57
C ARG A 388 1.88 11.08 -28.39
N LEU A 389 2.23 12.36 -28.27
CA LEU A 389 1.29 13.47 -28.26
C LEU A 389 1.11 13.98 -29.69
N LYS A 390 -0.13 13.92 -30.17
CA LYS A 390 -0.54 14.35 -31.51
C LYS A 390 -0.34 15.85 -31.68
N ASP A 391 0.20 16.27 -32.82
CA ASP A 391 0.34 17.68 -33.22
C ASP A 391 1.09 18.58 -32.22
N ALA A 392 1.91 18.01 -31.34
CA ALA A 392 2.59 18.72 -30.25
C ALA A 392 3.51 19.87 -30.72
N ASN A 393 4.06 19.78 -31.93
CA ASN A 393 4.91 20.82 -32.51
C ASN A 393 4.19 22.15 -32.75
N SER A 394 2.85 22.12 -32.84
CA SER A 394 2.03 23.33 -33.04
C SER A 394 2.04 24.26 -31.83
N LEU A 395 2.40 23.75 -30.63
CA LEU A 395 2.35 24.50 -29.36
C LEU A 395 3.68 25.14 -28.95
N GLY A 396 4.78 24.95 -29.69
CA GLY A 396 6.08 25.53 -29.35
C GLY A 396 6.61 25.10 -27.97
N LEU A 397 6.43 23.82 -27.62
CA LEU A 397 6.72 23.29 -26.28
C LEU A 397 8.22 23.38 -25.91
N PRO A 398 8.56 23.60 -24.63
CA PRO A 398 9.94 23.55 -24.17
C PRO A 398 10.52 22.13 -24.22
N ALA A 399 11.85 22.03 -24.21
CA ALA A 399 12.57 20.75 -24.32
C ALA A 399 12.26 19.75 -23.18
N VAL A 400 11.80 20.27 -22.04
CA VAL A 400 11.26 19.52 -20.92
C VAL A 400 9.96 20.19 -20.52
N CYS A 401 8.87 19.43 -20.54
CA CYS A 401 7.54 19.86 -20.10
C CYS A 401 6.81 18.67 -19.48
N TYR A 402 5.58 18.88 -19.01
CA TYR A 402 4.83 17.90 -18.26
C TYR A 402 3.37 17.85 -18.71
N GLY A 403 2.82 16.66 -18.90
CA GLY A 403 1.42 16.44 -19.21
C GLY A 403 0.66 16.06 -17.95
N ARG A 404 -0.38 16.82 -17.61
CA ARG A 404 -1.40 16.44 -16.64
C ARG A 404 -2.60 15.86 -17.38
N GLN A 405 -3.05 14.66 -17.04
CA GLN A 405 -4.19 14.07 -17.73
C GLN A 405 -5.46 14.88 -17.46
N VAL A 406 -6.12 15.29 -18.54
CA VAL A 406 -7.36 16.09 -18.53
C VAL A 406 -8.44 15.46 -19.41
N GLY A 407 -8.25 14.22 -19.87
CA GLY A 407 -9.26 13.48 -20.60
C GLY A 407 -8.89 12.02 -20.75
N TYR A 408 -9.89 11.15 -20.65
CA TYR A 408 -9.74 9.71 -20.78
C TYR A 408 -10.10 9.28 -22.21
N GLY A 409 -9.40 8.25 -22.72
CA GLY A 409 -9.72 7.69 -24.02
C GLY A 409 -11.01 6.85 -23.96
N PRO A 410 -11.63 6.52 -25.12
CA PRO A 410 -12.91 5.81 -25.18
C PRO A 410 -12.89 4.41 -24.53
N ASN A 411 -11.71 3.81 -24.34
CA ASN A 411 -11.53 2.51 -23.70
C ASN A 411 -11.51 2.56 -22.16
N GLN A 412 -11.61 3.75 -21.56
CA GLN A 412 -11.61 3.96 -20.10
C GLN A 412 -12.96 4.41 -19.55
N ALA A 413 -14.03 4.38 -20.36
CA ALA A 413 -15.38 4.68 -19.91
C ALA A 413 -15.87 3.62 -18.91
N LEU A 414 -16.56 4.05 -17.86
CA LEU A 414 -17.20 3.15 -16.89
C LEU A 414 -18.60 2.78 -17.38
N ASP A 415 -18.79 1.50 -17.68
CA ASP A 415 -20.11 0.93 -17.97
C ASP A 415 -20.96 0.94 -16.71
N ILE A 416 -22.04 1.70 -16.72
CA ILE A 416 -22.91 1.92 -15.56
C ILE A 416 -24.38 1.71 -15.90
N TYR A 417 -25.11 1.11 -14.97
CA TYR A 417 -26.57 1.15 -14.93
C TYR A 417 -27.03 1.94 -13.70
N VAL A 418 -28.02 2.82 -13.86
CA VAL A 418 -28.57 3.64 -12.77
C VAL A 418 -30.04 3.29 -12.59
N THR A 419 -30.46 2.95 -11.37
CA THR A 419 -31.86 2.58 -11.13
C THR A 419 -32.78 3.80 -11.06
N GLN A 420 -34.07 3.62 -11.38
CA GLN A 420 -35.05 4.71 -11.32
C GLN A 420 -35.19 5.28 -9.91
N GLU A 421 -35.07 4.46 -8.87
CA GLU A 421 -35.13 4.88 -7.47
C GLU A 421 -33.97 5.81 -7.10
N PHE A 422 -32.77 5.53 -7.62
CA PHE A 422 -31.63 6.44 -7.46
C PHE A 422 -31.89 7.75 -8.18
N VAL A 423 -32.37 7.69 -9.44
CA VAL A 423 -32.71 8.90 -10.20
C VAL A 423 -33.73 9.75 -9.47
N ASP A 424 -34.76 9.15 -8.87
CA ASP A 424 -35.80 9.86 -8.12
C ASP A 424 -35.25 10.54 -6.87
N ALA A 425 -34.35 9.86 -6.16
CA ALA A 425 -33.71 10.36 -4.95
C ALA A 425 -32.57 11.36 -5.19
N ALA A 426 -31.95 11.35 -6.38
CA ALA A 426 -30.81 12.19 -6.69
C ALA A 426 -31.20 13.68 -6.70
N GLU A 427 -30.36 14.50 -6.05
CA GLU A 427 -30.50 15.95 -6.07
C GLU A 427 -30.04 16.54 -7.42
N PRO A 428 -30.69 17.63 -7.90
CA PRO A 428 -30.30 18.27 -9.15
C PRO A 428 -28.85 18.79 -9.13
N ASN A 429 -28.06 18.41 -10.14
CA ASN A 429 -26.66 18.82 -10.28
C ASN A 429 -26.17 18.67 -11.72
N ASP A 430 -25.43 19.64 -12.24
CA ASP A 430 -24.92 19.63 -13.62
C ASP A 430 -23.79 18.59 -13.84
N ALA A 431 -23.12 18.14 -12.77
CA ALA A 431 -22.10 17.11 -12.82
C ALA A 431 -22.63 15.78 -13.41
N TRP A 432 -23.90 15.45 -13.18
CA TRP A 432 -24.51 14.25 -13.76
C TRP A 432 -24.46 14.28 -15.29
N ALA A 433 -24.96 15.36 -15.89
CA ALA A 433 -24.97 15.52 -17.34
C ALA A 433 -23.54 15.53 -17.91
N LYS A 434 -22.62 16.23 -17.23
CA LYS A 434 -21.22 16.31 -17.61
C LYS A 434 -20.53 14.94 -17.69
N ALA A 435 -20.75 14.07 -16.69
CA ALA A 435 -20.18 12.72 -16.65
C ALA A 435 -20.65 11.79 -17.80
N PHE A 436 -21.86 11.99 -18.32
CA PHE A 436 -22.41 11.20 -19.45
C PHE A 436 -22.11 11.82 -20.82
N VAL A 437 -21.94 13.14 -20.91
CA VAL A 437 -21.61 13.85 -22.16
C VAL A 437 -20.12 13.77 -22.48
N GLY A 438 -19.27 13.69 -21.45
CA GLY A 438 -17.81 13.67 -21.57
C GLY A 438 -17.22 15.06 -21.78
N GLY A 439 -16.37 15.49 -20.84
CA GLY A 439 -15.71 16.80 -20.83
C GLY A 439 -14.20 16.73 -20.52
N VAL A 440 -13.54 17.89 -20.58
CA VAL A 440 -12.15 18.06 -20.10
C VAL A 440 -12.17 17.93 -18.57
N ASP A 441 -11.31 17.07 -18.02
CA ASP A 441 -11.14 16.69 -16.60
C ASP A 441 -12.15 15.67 -16.01
N GLU A 442 -13.00 15.01 -16.81
CA GLU A 442 -14.15 14.25 -16.28
C GLU A 442 -14.14 12.73 -16.53
N LEU A 443 -14.71 12.02 -15.55
CA LEU A 443 -15.13 10.62 -15.63
C LEU A 443 -16.10 10.46 -16.81
N VAL A 444 -15.87 9.47 -17.67
CA VAL A 444 -16.80 9.14 -18.77
C VAL A 444 -17.66 7.96 -18.34
N LEU A 445 -18.96 8.19 -18.18
CA LEU A 445 -19.95 7.16 -17.89
C LEU A 445 -20.62 6.70 -19.18
N ARG A 446 -20.63 5.39 -19.43
CA ARG A 446 -21.34 4.80 -20.56
C ARG A 446 -22.57 4.05 -20.03
N PRO A 447 -23.78 4.51 -20.35
CA PRO A 447 -24.99 3.84 -19.88
C PRO A 447 -25.20 2.54 -20.65
N VAL A 448 -25.43 1.46 -19.91
CA VAL A 448 -25.63 0.11 -20.45
C VAL A 448 -26.75 -0.61 -19.70
N GLU A 449 -27.23 -1.74 -20.23
CA GLU A 449 -28.18 -2.62 -19.54
C GLU A 449 -27.57 -3.25 -18.26
N PRO A 450 -28.39 -3.64 -17.27
CA PRO A 450 -27.90 -4.17 -15.99
C PRO A 450 -26.91 -5.33 -16.13
N GLU A 451 -27.10 -6.23 -17.09
CA GLU A 451 -26.21 -7.40 -17.27
C GLU A 451 -24.84 -7.03 -17.87
N LEU A 452 -24.74 -5.86 -18.49
CA LEU A 452 -23.51 -5.34 -19.11
C LEU A 452 -22.81 -4.31 -18.22
N ALA A 453 -23.46 -3.84 -17.16
CA ALA A 453 -22.93 -2.82 -16.26
C ALA A 453 -21.71 -3.35 -15.49
N SER A 454 -20.66 -2.54 -15.39
CA SER A 454 -19.53 -2.78 -14.47
C SER A 454 -19.85 -2.35 -13.04
N VAL A 455 -20.84 -1.47 -12.88
CA VAL A 455 -21.41 -1.06 -11.60
C VAL A 455 -22.88 -0.71 -11.78
N ILE A 456 -23.72 -1.12 -10.83
CA ILE A 456 -25.11 -0.68 -10.73
C ILE A 456 -25.22 0.33 -9.58
N LEU A 457 -25.67 1.54 -9.90
CA LEU A 457 -25.91 2.61 -8.94
C LEU A 457 -27.38 2.62 -8.52
N SER A 458 -27.62 2.36 -7.23
CA SER A 458 -28.96 2.20 -6.65
C SER A 458 -29.07 2.92 -5.30
N ILE A 459 -30.20 2.73 -4.61
CA ILE A 459 -30.43 3.29 -3.27
C ILE A 459 -30.92 2.19 -2.31
N ASN A 460 -30.48 2.28 -1.04
CA ASN A 460 -30.90 1.35 0.00
C ASN A 460 -32.22 1.77 0.69
N SER A 461 -32.70 0.93 1.60
CA SER A 461 -33.91 1.18 2.39
C SER A 461 -33.86 2.46 3.25
N LYS A 462 -32.66 2.97 3.54
CA LYS A 462 -32.41 4.22 4.27
C LYS A 462 -32.19 5.43 3.35
N LYS A 463 -32.47 5.30 2.04
CA LYS A 463 -32.28 6.33 1.02
C LYS A 463 -30.82 6.79 0.85
N GLN A 464 -29.88 5.85 0.96
CA GLN A 464 -28.44 6.11 0.74
C GLN A 464 -27.97 5.37 -0.51
N ALA A 465 -27.02 5.96 -1.24
CA ALA A 465 -26.48 5.43 -2.47
C ALA A 465 -25.70 4.13 -2.23
N ILE A 466 -25.96 3.12 -3.07
CA ILE A 466 -25.23 1.86 -3.10
C ILE A 466 -24.68 1.63 -4.50
N PHE A 467 -23.44 1.13 -4.57
CA PHE A 467 -22.75 0.72 -5.78
C PHE A 467 -22.64 -0.81 -5.76
N THR A 468 -23.45 -1.50 -6.55
CA THR A 468 -23.35 -2.95 -6.69
C THR A 468 -22.29 -3.27 -7.72
N LEU A 469 -21.26 -4.02 -7.29
CA LEU A 469 -20.15 -4.44 -8.14
C LEU A 469 -20.54 -5.70 -8.90
N THR A 470 -20.30 -5.71 -10.21
CA THR A 470 -20.62 -6.87 -11.07
C THR A 470 -19.40 -7.71 -11.40
N ASN A 471 -18.22 -7.39 -10.84
CA ASN A 471 -17.03 -8.21 -11.04
C ASN A 471 -17.22 -9.58 -10.33
N GLN A 472 -16.82 -10.67 -11.00
CA GLN A 472 -17.07 -12.02 -10.52
C GLN A 472 -16.40 -12.37 -9.19
N ALA A 473 -15.20 -11.85 -8.92
CA ALA A 473 -14.48 -12.14 -7.67
C ALA A 473 -15.17 -11.49 -6.46
N SER A 474 -15.60 -10.24 -6.58
CA SER A 474 -16.37 -9.53 -5.57
C SER A 474 -17.70 -10.23 -5.26
N VAL A 475 -18.41 -10.69 -6.30
CA VAL A 475 -19.65 -11.47 -6.14
C VAL A 475 -19.38 -12.83 -5.48
N GLN A 476 -18.37 -13.56 -5.93
CA GLN A 476 -18.02 -14.89 -5.41
C GLN A 476 -17.65 -14.85 -3.91
N TYR A 477 -17.06 -13.76 -3.44
CA TYR A 477 -16.58 -13.60 -2.06
C TYR A 477 -17.41 -12.59 -1.25
N GLY A 478 -18.64 -12.27 -1.66
CA GLY A 478 -19.61 -11.52 -0.83
C GLY A 478 -19.32 -10.03 -0.65
N VAL A 479 -18.42 -9.44 -1.45
CA VAL A 479 -18.21 -7.98 -1.53
C VAL A 479 -19.07 -7.41 -2.66
N GLU A 480 -20.38 -7.63 -2.57
CA GLU A 480 -21.31 -7.33 -3.67
C GLU A 480 -21.65 -5.83 -3.77
N THR A 481 -21.54 -5.09 -2.66
CA THR A 481 -22.01 -3.70 -2.57
C THR A 481 -21.02 -2.79 -1.84
N LEU A 482 -20.91 -1.55 -2.32
CA LEU A 482 -20.18 -0.46 -1.69
C LEU A 482 -21.12 0.71 -1.33
N PRO A 483 -20.80 1.52 -0.31
CA PRO A 483 -19.68 1.33 0.61
C PRO A 483 -19.94 0.13 1.54
N ALA A 484 -18.89 -0.53 2.02
CA ALA A 484 -19.04 -1.66 2.94
C ALA A 484 -19.68 -1.21 4.28
N PRO A 485 -20.29 -2.11 5.08
CA PRO A 485 -21.07 -1.73 6.27
C PRO A 485 -20.34 -0.90 7.34
N SER A 486 -19.01 -0.99 7.36
CA SER A 486 -18.11 -0.26 8.26
C SER A 486 -17.91 1.22 7.87
N TYR A 487 -18.29 1.61 6.67
CA TYR A 487 -18.10 2.96 6.13
C TYR A 487 -19.35 3.83 6.27
N GLU A 488 -19.14 5.14 6.31
CA GLU A 488 -20.24 6.10 6.37
C GLU A 488 -21.15 5.97 5.13
N PRO A 489 -22.48 5.98 5.32
CA PRO A 489 -23.38 5.88 4.18
C PRO A 489 -23.33 7.11 3.26
N ILE A 490 -23.40 6.85 1.96
CA ILE A 490 -23.29 7.89 0.94
C ILE A 490 -24.67 8.49 0.63
N ARG A 491 -24.77 9.82 0.64
CA ARG A 491 -25.99 10.51 0.20
C ARG A 491 -26.08 10.52 -1.32
N PRO A 492 -27.28 10.45 -1.93
CA PRO A 492 -27.46 10.47 -3.40
C PRO A 492 -27.25 11.88 -3.98
N LYS A 493 -26.10 12.50 -3.70
CA LYS A 493 -25.68 13.80 -4.25
C LYS A 493 -24.42 13.62 -5.08
N ALA A 494 -24.30 14.38 -6.16
CA ALA A 494 -23.18 14.28 -7.09
C ALA A 494 -21.82 14.47 -6.39
N GLU A 495 -21.74 15.37 -5.40
CA GLU A 495 -20.52 15.66 -4.62
C GLU A 495 -19.96 14.44 -3.87
N TYR A 496 -20.81 13.49 -3.49
CA TYR A 496 -20.40 12.27 -2.79
C TYR A 496 -20.30 11.05 -3.72
N VAL A 497 -21.12 11.00 -4.77
CA VAL A 497 -21.20 9.84 -5.68
C VAL A 497 -20.13 9.87 -6.77
N MET A 498 -19.85 11.04 -7.36
CA MET A 498 -18.89 11.16 -8.46
C MET A 498 -17.46 10.75 -8.10
N PRO A 499 -16.92 11.09 -6.91
CA PRO A 499 -15.60 10.62 -6.50
C PRO A 499 -15.51 9.08 -6.46
N VAL A 500 -16.56 8.40 -6.00
CA VAL A 500 -16.62 6.94 -5.93
C VAL A 500 -16.67 6.32 -7.33
N LEU A 501 -17.50 6.85 -8.23
CA LEU A 501 -17.53 6.36 -9.62
C LEU A 501 -16.20 6.58 -10.34
N LYS A 502 -15.50 7.70 -10.06
CA LYS A 502 -14.17 7.96 -10.59
C LYS A 502 -13.14 6.95 -10.09
N ALA A 503 -13.13 6.69 -8.79
CA ALA A 503 -12.28 5.68 -8.17
C ALA A 503 -12.58 4.27 -8.71
N LEU A 504 -13.86 3.92 -8.90
CA LEU A 504 -14.29 2.65 -9.48
C LEU A 504 -13.82 2.48 -10.94
N SER A 505 -13.95 3.53 -11.75
CA SER A 505 -13.47 3.54 -13.14
C SER A 505 -11.97 3.26 -13.21
N GLN A 506 -11.18 3.97 -12.41
CA GLN A 506 -9.73 3.82 -12.33
C GLN A 506 -9.33 2.44 -11.80
N TRP A 507 -9.94 1.99 -10.71
CA TRP A 507 -9.72 0.67 -10.10
C TRP A 507 -9.99 -0.46 -11.09
N ASN A 508 -11.16 -0.45 -11.75
CA ASN A 508 -11.53 -1.48 -12.73
C ASN A 508 -10.56 -1.52 -13.91
N TRP A 509 -10.18 -0.35 -14.44
CA TRP A 509 -9.24 -0.26 -15.54
C TRP A 509 -7.87 -0.84 -15.17
N HIS A 510 -7.27 -0.39 -14.06
CA HIS A 510 -5.94 -0.82 -13.65
C HIS A 510 -5.89 -2.30 -13.26
N LEU A 511 -6.96 -2.82 -12.64
CA LEU A 511 -7.07 -4.23 -12.29
C LEU A 511 -7.21 -5.14 -13.51
N ARG A 512 -7.99 -4.76 -14.54
CA ARG A 512 -8.24 -5.63 -15.71
C ARG A 512 -7.16 -5.54 -16.79
N ARG A 513 -6.34 -4.50 -16.77
CA ARG A 513 -5.31 -4.25 -17.79
C ARG A 513 -4.27 -5.37 -17.89
N MET A 514 -4.13 -5.96 -19.07
CA MET A 514 -3.09 -6.94 -19.42
C MET A 514 -2.50 -6.58 -20.79
N PRO A 515 -1.25 -6.98 -21.11
CA PRO A 515 -0.76 -6.85 -22.47
C PRO A 515 -1.47 -7.85 -23.39
N GLU A 516 -1.68 -7.48 -24.66
CA GLU A 516 -2.31 -8.36 -25.66
C GLU A 516 -1.54 -9.67 -25.83
N THR A 517 -0.20 -9.58 -25.84
CA THR A 517 0.69 -10.72 -25.79
C THR A 517 1.13 -10.95 -24.35
N ARG A 518 1.10 -12.21 -23.88
CA ARG A 518 1.44 -12.61 -22.51
C ARG A 518 2.79 -13.35 -22.46
N PRO A 519 3.93 -12.64 -22.62
CA PRO A 519 5.24 -13.26 -22.85
C PRO A 519 5.79 -14.05 -21.65
N PHE A 520 5.33 -13.76 -20.43
CA PHE A 520 5.89 -14.34 -19.21
C PHE A 520 4.90 -15.25 -18.47
N GLN A 521 3.65 -15.34 -18.93
CA GLN A 521 2.57 -16.10 -18.28
C GLN A 521 2.92 -17.55 -17.93
N LYS A 522 3.65 -18.26 -18.80
CA LYS A 522 4.04 -19.67 -18.58
C LYS A 522 5.36 -19.84 -17.81
N THR A 523 6.03 -18.73 -17.50
CA THR A 523 7.39 -18.74 -16.96
C THR A 523 7.50 -18.11 -15.59
N ILE A 524 6.48 -17.40 -15.12
CA ILE A 524 6.44 -16.83 -13.78
C ILE A 524 5.48 -17.64 -12.92
N ASP A 525 6.00 -18.26 -11.87
CA ASP A 525 5.17 -18.88 -10.84
C ASP A 525 5.03 -17.92 -9.66
N ILE A 526 3.84 -17.86 -9.07
CA ILE A 526 3.60 -17.11 -7.85
C ILE A 526 3.03 -18.05 -6.80
N GLU A 527 3.69 -18.09 -5.66
CA GLU A 527 3.31 -18.90 -4.51
C GLU A 527 3.07 -17.99 -3.32
N PHE A 528 2.20 -18.42 -2.42
CA PHE A 528 1.81 -17.64 -1.25
C PHE A 528 1.88 -18.54 -0.02
N TYR A 529 2.53 -18.09 1.05
CA TYR A 529 2.84 -18.91 2.20
C TYR A 529 2.38 -18.24 3.49
N LYS A 530 1.88 -19.06 4.43
CA LYS A 530 1.94 -18.72 5.86
C LYS A 530 3.39 -18.84 6.30
N LEU A 531 3.83 -17.99 7.23
CA LEU A 531 5.20 -17.93 7.70
C LEU A 531 5.29 -18.33 9.17
N GLN A 532 6.40 -18.96 9.53
CA GLN A 532 6.76 -19.31 10.90
C GLN A 532 8.16 -18.82 11.26
N PHE A 533 8.38 -18.62 12.56
CA PHE A 533 9.66 -18.22 13.10
C PHE A 533 10.67 -19.37 13.03
N ALA A 534 11.83 -19.13 12.42
CA ALA A 534 12.88 -20.12 12.22
C ALA A 534 13.70 -20.40 13.51
N GLY A 535 13.45 -19.69 14.61
CA GLY A 535 14.24 -19.80 15.85
C GLY A 535 15.49 -18.93 15.88
N GLU A 536 15.75 -18.18 14.81
CA GLU A 536 16.94 -17.35 14.62
C GLU A 536 16.56 -15.89 14.36
N TYR A 537 17.42 -14.98 14.80
CA TYR A 537 17.27 -13.54 14.55
C TYR A 537 18.37 -13.05 13.61
N THR A 538 18.08 -12.03 12.82
CA THR A 538 19.11 -11.34 12.04
C THR A 538 20.08 -10.61 12.96
N ASP A 539 21.22 -10.15 12.41
CA ASP A 539 22.19 -9.34 13.15
C ASP A 539 21.58 -8.02 13.69
N GLU A 540 20.47 -7.56 13.10
CA GLU A 540 19.67 -6.41 13.56
C GLU A 540 18.56 -6.77 14.56
N GLY A 541 18.49 -8.03 15.02
CA GLY A 541 17.53 -8.50 16.02
C GLY A 541 16.11 -8.75 15.51
N SER A 542 15.92 -8.84 14.18
CA SER A 542 14.60 -9.14 13.59
C SER A 542 14.38 -10.65 13.45
N PRO A 543 13.18 -11.19 13.68
CA PRO A 543 12.94 -12.63 13.60
C PRO A 543 13.04 -13.12 12.14
N ILE A 544 13.81 -14.19 11.92
CA ILE A 544 13.90 -14.84 10.60
C ILE A 544 12.64 -15.68 10.39
N LEU A 545 11.87 -15.34 9.35
CA LEU A 545 10.63 -16.01 8.99
C LEU A 545 10.82 -16.88 7.75
N ILE A 546 10.30 -18.09 7.80
CA ILE A 546 10.35 -19.08 6.72
C ILE A 546 8.95 -19.60 6.40
N PRO A 547 8.72 -20.14 5.17
CA PRO A 547 7.46 -20.78 4.83
C PRO A 547 7.07 -21.89 5.81
N ASP A 548 5.81 -21.85 6.24
CA ASP A 548 5.15 -22.90 7.00
C ASP A 548 4.27 -23.73 6.05
N GLY A 549 4.77 -24.92 5.67
CA GLY A 549 4.05 -25.85 4.80
C GLY A 549 4.11 -25.51 3.29
N GLU A 550 3.08 -25.93 2.56
CA GLU A 550 2.95 -25.71 1.12
C GLU A 550 2.34 -24.35 0.79
N SER A 551 2.46 -23.92 -0.46
CA SER A 551 1.83 -22.68 -0.92
C SER A 551 0.31 -22.80 -0.80
N ILE A 552 -0.30 -21.84 -0.13
CA ILE A 552 -1.76 -21.71 0.01
C ILE A 552 -2.40 -20.99 -1.19
N ASN A 553 -1.59 -20.49 -2.14
CA ASN A 553 -2.10 -20.05 -3.43
C ASN A 553 -2.58 -21.25 -4.27
N VAL A 554 -3.88 -21.32 -4.51
CA VAL A 554 -4.53 -22.30 -5.40
C VAL A 554 -5.13 -21.55 -6.58
N ASP A 555 -4.52 -21.67 -7.75
CA ASP A 555 -4.99 -21.08 -9.01
C ASP A 555 -5.24 -19.56 -8.95
N GLY A 556 -4.36 -18.85 -8.25
CA GLY A 556 -4.46 -17.40 -8.06
C GLY A 556 -5.41 -17.00 -6.94
N VAL A 557 -5.89 -17.94 -6.13
CA VAL A 557 -6.77 -17.67 -4.98
C VAL A 557 -6.09 -18.10 -3.69
N VAL A 558 -6.10 -17.21 -2.70
CA VAL A 558 -5.65 -17.44 -1.33
C VAL A 558 -6.84 -17.17 -0.41
N ASP A 559 -7.39 -18.21 0.21
CA ASP A 559 -8.51 -18.11 1.17
C ASP A 559 -7.95 -18.33 2.58
N ILE A 560 -7.98 -17.29 3.43
CA ILE A 560 -7.37 -17.29 4.76
C ILE A 560 -8.36 -16.81 5.82
N VAL A 561 -8.16 -17.27 7.06
CA VAL A 561 -8.78 -16.66 8.24
C VAL A 561 -7.84 -15.55 8.70
N ALA A 562 -8.32 -14.31 8.64
CA ALA A 562 -7.53 -13.13 8.93
C ALA A 562 -7.30 -12.97 10.42
N THR A 563 -6.03 -12.95 10.83
CA THR A 563 -5.61 -12.70 12.21
C THR A 563 -4.36 -11.82 12.20
N THR A 564 -4.18 -11.03 13.25
CA THR A 564 -2.97 -10.20 13.42
C THR A 564 -1.75 -11.00 13.86
N ASP A 565 -1.94 -12.26 14.24
CA ASP A 565 -0.90 -13.15 14.75
C ASP A 565 -0.23 -13.97 13.63
N ASP A 566 -0.90 -14.10 12.48
CA ASP A 566 -0.40 -14.84 11.33
C ASP A 566 0.34 -13.93 10.35
N TYR A 567 1.57 -14.35 10.00
CA TYR A 567 2.41 -13.69 9.02
C TYR A 567 2.37 -14.42 7.68
N TYR A 568 2.35 -13.67 6.58
CA TYR A 568 2.31 -14.24 5.23
C TYR A 568 3.35 -13.62 4.30
N GLY A 569 3.72 -14.36 3.26
CA GLY A 569 4.70 -13.95 2.26
C GLY A 569 4.44 -14.55 0.88
N ILE A 570 5.07 -13.97 -0.14
CA ILE A 570 4.96 -14.39 -1.54
C ILE A 570 6.32 -14.87 -2.04
N ARG A 571 6.35 -15.96 -2.81
CA ARG A 571 7.53 -16.38 -3.58
C ARG A 571 7.21 -16.28 -5.06
N VAL A 572 7.95 -15.46 -5.79
CA VAL A 572 7.85 -15.31 -7.25
C VAL A 572 9.03 -16.01 -7.89
N VAL A 573 8.79 -16.99 -8.76
CA VAL A 573 9.85 -17.74 -9.44
C VAL A 573 9.88 -17.36 -10.91
N ASN A 574 10.98 -16.79 -11.38
CA ASN A 574 11.18 -16.49 -12.80
C ASN A 574 11.93 -17.61 -13.51
N ARG A 575 11.21 -18.40 -14.32
CA ARG A 575 11.76 -19.46 -15.19
C ARG A 575 12.01 -19.00 -16.63
N SER A 576 11.85 -17.71 -16.89
CA SER A 576 12.17 -17.16 -18.21
C SER A 576 13.68 -17.07 -18.40
N THR A 577 14.12 -16.84 -19.63
CA THR A 577 15.55 -16.67 -19.95
C THR A 577 16.07 -15.25 -19.65
N GLN A 578 15.20 -14.35 -19.17
CA GLN A 578 15.48 -12.93 -18.99
C GLN A 578 15.36 -12.52 -17.52
N ASP A 579 16.20 -11.59 -17.09
CA ASP A 579 16.04 -10.90 -15.82
C ASP A 579 14.92 -9.85 -15.94
N LEU A 580 14.07 -9.74 -14.92
CA LEU A 580 12.86 -8.91 -14.95
C LEU A 580 12.81 -7.97 -13.74
N TYR A 581 12.05 -6.89 -13.89
CA TYR A 581 11.63 -6.01 -12.81
C TYR A 581 10.22 -6.43 -12.40
N ALA A 582 10.01 -6.71 -11.12
CA ALA A 582 8.74 -7.04 -10.50
C ALA A 582 8.21 -5.87 -9.66
N TYR A 583 6.90 -5.63 -9.72
CA TYR A 583 6.16 -4.62 -8.96
C TYR A 583 4.86 -5.23 -8.45
N LEU A 584 4.63 -5.21 -7.13
CA LEU A 584 3.42 -5.76 -6.54
C LEU A 584 2.46 -4.63 -6.15
N ILE A 585 1.23 -4.66 -6.66
CA ILE A 585 0.20 -3.65 -6.40
C ILE A 585 -1.00 -4.32 -5.73
N ASP A 586 -1.48 -3.77 -4.63
CA ASP A 586 -2.62 -4.24 -3.85
C ASP A 586 -3.87 -3.41 -4.17
N PHE A 587 -4.90 -4.06 -4.68
CA PHE A 587 -6.20 -3.48 -4.99
C PHE A 587 -7.21 -3.93 -3.93
N SER A 588 -7.62 -3.03 -3.03
CA SER A 588 -8.67 -3.34 -2.06
C SER A 588 -10.03 -3.37 -2.75
N GLY A 589 -10.80 -4.45 -2.53
CA GLY A 589 -12.15 -4.61 -3.05
C GLY A 589 -13.22 -3.88 -2.24
N THR A 590 -12.98 -3.60 -0.96
CA THR A 590 -13.93 -2.94 -0.05
C THR A 590 -13.69 -1.44 0.05
N SER A 591 -12.45 -0.99 -0.07
CA SER A 591 -12.09 0.43 0.02
C SER A 591 -11.77 1.06 -1.33
N LEU A 592 -11.61 0.27 -2.41
CA LEU A 592 -11.14 0.75 -3.72
C LEU A 592 -9.75 1.40 -3.71
N ALA A 593 -8.97 1.26 -2.64
CA ALA A 593 -7.59 1.73 -2.62
C ALA A 593 -6.70 0.89 -3.56
N ILE A 594 -5.71 1.54 -4.17
CA ILE A 594 -4.65 0.92 -4.99
C ILE A 594 -3.31 1.30 -4.36
N ASN A 595 -2.63 0.33 -3.77
CA ASN A 595 -1.40 0.53 -3.00
C ASN A 595 -0.22 -0.22 -3.64
N LEU A 596 0.85 0.49 -3.98
CA LEU A 596 2.10 -0.15 -4.38
C LEU A 596 2.79 -0.76 -3.15
N LYS A 597 3.17 -2.05 -3.21
CA LYS A 597 3.99 -2.72 -2.20
C LYS A 597 5.45 -2.67 -2.67
N THR A 598 6.28 -1.88 -1.99
CA THR A 598 7.68 -1.60 -2.38
C THR A 598 8.58 -2.84 -2.30
N ILE A 599 8.95 -3.45 -3.42
CA ILE A 599 9.92 -4.57 -3.43
C ILE A 599 11.34 -3.98 -3.37
N PRO A 600 12.11 -4.13 -2.27
CA PRO A 600 13.45 -3.54 -2.19
C PRO A 600 14.42 -4.27 -3.13
N ILE A 601 15.29 -3.49 -3.77
CA ILE A 601 16.30 -3.95 -4.73
C ILE A 601 17.55 -4.37 -3.93
N LEU A 602 17.89 -5.67 -3.93
CA LEU A 602 19.17 -6.16 -3.42
C LEU A 602 20.25 -5.97 -4.49
N GLY A 603 20.82 -4.78 -4.55
CA GLY A 603 21.94 -4.45 -5.44
C GLY A 603 22.49 -3.06 -5.13
N SER A 604 23.78 -2.85 -5.37
CA SER A 604 24.48 -1.58 -5.13
C SER A 604 23.97 -0.40 -5.99
N SER A 605 22.94 -0.61 -6.82
CA SER A 605 22.28 0.39 -7.66
C SER A 605 20.77 0.14 -7.75
N SER A 606 19.96 1.21 -7.79
CA SER A 606 18.48 1.17 -7.93
C SER A 606 18.00 0.78 -9.35
N SER A 607 18.88 0.21 -10.16
CA SER A 607 18.66 -0.13 -11.58
C SER A 607 18.75 -1.63 -11.86
N ASP A 608 19.07 -2.46 -10.88
CA ASP A 608 19.21 -3.90 -11.09
C ASP A 608 17.83 -4.60 -11.12
N PRO A 609 17.61 -5.59 -12.02
CA PRO A 609 16.36 -6.35 -12.09
C PRO A 609 16.02 -7.01 -10.74
N THR A 610 14.80 -6.78 -10.24
CA THR A 610 14.34 -7.32 -8.94
C THR A 610 13.96 -8.79 -8.99
N LEU A 611 13.77 -9.35 -10.19
CA LEU A 611 13.37 -10.73 -10.42
C LEU A 611 14.35 -11.41 -11.40
N PRO A 612 15.52 -11.86 -10.90
CA PRO A 612 16.54 -12.53 -11.70
C PRO A 612 16.04 -13.86 -12.30
N LYS A 613 16.58 -14.24 -13.46
CA LYS A 613 16.26 -15.51 -14.11
C LYS A 613 16.69 -16.70 -13.25
N ASN A 614 15.86 -17.74 -13.20
CA ASN A 614 16.04 -18.98 -12.48
C ASN A 614 16.27 -18.85 -10.97
N ALA A 615 15.97 -17.69 -10.38
CA ALA A 615 16.06 -17.44 -8.96
C ALA A 615 14.73 -16.89 -8.42
N PRO A 616 14.29 -17.31 -7.22
CA PRO A 616 13.07 -16.82 -6.62
C PRO A 616 13.28 -15.43 -5.99
N LEU A 617 12.29 -14.56 -6.13
CA LEU A 617 12.11 -13.36 -5.33
C LEU A 617 11.13 -13.67 -4.20
N THR A 618 11.52 -13.46 -2.95
CA THR A 618 10.62 -13.55 -1.79
C THR A 618 10.16 -12.15 -1.39
N ILE A 619 8.87 -11.97 -1.13
CA ILE A 619 8.26 -10.71 -0.70
C ILE A 619 7.54 -10.97 0.62
N GLY A 620 7.82 -10.15 1.64
CA GLY A 620 7.30 -10.33 3.00
C GLY A 620 8.13 -11.29 3.87
N TYR A 621 9.22 -11.86 3.34
CA TYR A 621 10.16 -12.69 4.09
C TYR A 621 11.46 -12.93 3.30
N GLY A 622 12.45 -13.54 3.94
CA GLY A 622 13.74 -13.88 3.33
C GLY A 622 14.56 -12.65 2.96
N SER A 623 15.40 -12.78 1.94
CA SER A 623 16.34 -11.73 1.53
C SER A 623 15.66 -10.51 0.89
N GLY A 624 14.38 -10.60 0.51
CA GLY A 624 13.66 -9.53 -0.17
C GLY A 624 13.18 -8.35 0.68
N GLY A 625 13.67 -8.19 1.93
CA GLY A 625 13.62 -6.94 2.72
C GLY A 625 12.25 -6.31 3.03
N GLN A 626 11.14 -6.98 2.70
CA GLN A 626 9.77 -6.54 2.99
C GLN A 626 9.26 -7.18 4.29
N VAL A 627 8.52 -6.40 5.08
CA VAL A 627 7.80 -6.92 6.26
C VAL A 627 6.69 -7.89 5.80
N PRO A 628 6.41 -8.95 6.59
CA PRO A 628 5.34 -9.89 6.27
C PRO A 628 3.98 -9.22 6.08
N PHE A 629 3.15 -9.83 5.24
CA PHE A 629 1.75 -9.44 5.13
C PHE A 629 0.99 -9.92 6.36
N ILE A 630 0.19 -9.03 6.93
CA ILE A 630 -0.74 -9.30 8.03
C ILE A 630 -2.11 -8.84 7.56
N PHE A 631 -3.13 -9.66 7.82
CA PHE A 631 -4.48 -9.43 7.33
C PHE A 631 -5.46 -9.31 8.50
N SER A 632 -6.38 -8.37 8.40
CA SER A 632 -7.40 -8.13 9.42
C SER A 632 -8.70 -7.70 8.76
N VAL A 633 -9.83 -8.24 9.23
CA VAL A 633 -11.17 -7.88 8.72
C VAL A 633 -11.81 -6.84 9.63
N SER A 634 -12.21 -5.70 9.06
CA SER A 634 -12.78 -4.55 9.77
C SER A 634 -14.04 -4.89 10.58
N GLU A 635 -14.22 -4.26 11.74
CA GLU A 635 -15.42 -4.45 12.59
C GLU A 635 -16.71 -4.27 11.77
N GLY A 636 -17.66 -5.21 11.94
CA GLY A 636 -18.90 -5.23 11.15
C GLY A 636 -18.85 -5.97 9.81
N GLN A 637 -17.68 -6.46 9.36
CA GLN A 637 -17.53 -7.31 8.17
C GLN A 637 -17.17 -8.75 8.53
N ASN A 638 -17.65 -9.73 7.75
CA ASN A 638 -17.26 -11.14 7.89
C ASN A 638 -16.17 -11.55 6.89
N ILE A 639 -16.01 -10.77 5.81
CA ILE A 639 -15.07 -11.02 4.72
C ILE A 639 -14.52 -9.68 4.18
N ASP A 640 -13.24 -9.67 3.83
CA ASP A 640 -12.57 -8.62 3.08
C ASP A 640 -11.82 -9.22 1.88
N LEU A 641 -11.57 -8.42 0.85
CA LEU A 641 -10.99 -8.87 -0.41
C LEU A 641 -9.84 -7.94 -0.82
N SER A 642 -8.65 -8.50 -0.97
CA SER A 642 -7.49 -7.82 -1.58
C SER A 642 -7.10 -8.53 -2.87
N LEU A 643 -6.96 -7.80 -3.97
CA LEU A 643 -6.44 -8.33 -5.22
C LEU A 643 -5.01 -7.86 -5.43
N PHE A 644 -4.06 -8.77 -5.25
CA PHE A 644 -2.65 -8.51 -5.45
C PHE A 644 -2.29 -8.71 -6.92
N LYS A 645 -1.86 -7.64 -7.59
CA LYS A 645 -1.44 -7.65 -8.97
C LYS A 645 0.08 -7.48 -9.10
N LEU A 646 0.75 -8.53 -9.53
CA LEU A 646 2.18 -8.52 -9.83
C LEU A 646 2.40 -8.10 -11.28
N PHE A 647 3.04 -6.96 -11.50
CA PHE A 647 3.53 -6.53 -12.81
C PHE A 647 4.99 -6.96 -12.97
N VAL A 648 5.34 -7.54 -14.13
CA VAL A 648 6.73 -7.84 -14.48
C VAL A 648 7.10 -7.19 -15.81
N SER A 649 8.31 -6.65 -15.90
CA SER A 649 8.79 -5.94 -17.09
C SER A 649 10.27 -6.23 -17.34
N THR A 650 10.68 -6.21 -18.60
CA THR A 650 12.11 -6.25 -19.01
C THR A 650 12.84 -4.93 -18.75
N HIS A 651 12.11 -3.86 -18.41
CA HIS A 651 12.64 -2.52 -18.19
C HIS A 651 12.07 -1.91 -16.90
N PRO A 652 12.86 -1.12 -16.15
CA PRO A 652 12.38 -0.47 -14.95
C PRO A 652 11.28 0.52 -15.30
N THR A 653 10.20 0.51 -14.53
CA THR A 653 8.98 1.28 -14.76
C THR A 653 8.52 1.93 -13.46
N ASP A 654 8.00 3.15 -13.58
CA ASP A 654 7.35 3.85 -12.49
C ASP A 654 5.83 3.58 -12.50
N PHE A 655 5.33 2.94 -11.45
CA PHE A 655 3.91 2.64 -11.24
C PHE A 655 3.24 3.56 -10.21
N GLU A 656 3.92 4.62 -9.79
CA GLU A 656 3.46 5.47 -8.70
C GLU A 656 2.28 6.36 -9.05
N SER A 657 2.18 6.69 -10.34
CA SER A 657 0.98 7.30 -10.92
C SER A 657 -0.30 6.46 -10.76
N LEU A 658 -0.21 5.18 -10.36
CA LEU A 658 -1.35 4.28 -10.16
C LEU A 658 -1.91 4.29 -8.74
N LYS A 659 -1.22 4.90 -7.76
CA LYS A 659 -1.72 4.96 -6.38
C LYS A 659 -3.07 5.67 -6.35
N GLN A 660 -4.02 5.05 -5.65
CA GLN A 660 -5.37 5.56 -5.47
C GLN A 660 -5.78 5.35 -4.03
N GLU A 661 -6.27 6.40 -3.39
CA GLU A 661 -6.80 6.32 -2.03
C GLU A 661 -8.23 5.78 -2.03
N SER A 662 -8.68 5.27 -0.87
CA SER A 662 -10.08 4.94 -0.68
C SER A 662 -10.95 6.20 -0.82
N PRO A 663 -12.03 6.18 -1.62
CA PRO A 663 -12.98 7.29 -1.68
C PRO A 663 -13.93 7.32 -0.47
N PHE A 664 -13.86 6.33 0.43
CA PHE A 664 -14.75 6.18 1.60
C PHE A 664 -14.11 6.62 2.93
N GLU A 665 -12.83 6.97 2.94
CA GLU A 665 -12.09 7.44 4.12
C GLU A 665 -11.54 8.85 3.87
N GLY A 666 -11.34 9.62 4.95
CA GLY A 666 -10.63 10.90 4.88
C GLY A 666 -9.25 10.72 4.24
N ARG A 667 -8.97 11.54 3.21
CA ARG A 667 -7.97 11.38 2.15
C ARG A 667 -6.49 11.31 2.58
N GLY A 668 -6.02 10.07 2.81
CA GLY A 668 -4.84 9.33 2.31
C GLY A 668 -3.42 9.89 2.05
N THR A 669 -2.73 9.20 1.14
CA THR A 669 -1.41 8.55 1.23
C THR A 669 -0.59 8.63 -0.08
N VAL A 670 0.69 9.06 0.04
CA VAL A 670 1.96 8.40 -0.41
C VAL A 670 2.56 8.62 -1.84
N SER A 671 3.87 9.03 -1.80
CA SER A 671 5.14 8.85 -2.59
C SER A 671 5.15 8.45 -4.08
N ASP A 672 6.14 8.84 -4.93
CA ASP A 672 7.58 8.45 -4.90
C ASP A 672 8.49 9.22 -5.91
N SER A 673 9.78 8.86 -6.01
CA SER A 673 10.77 9.49 -6.91
C SER A 673 11.67 8.54 -7.74
N LYS A 674 11.85 8.93 -9.03
CA LYS A 674 12.99 8.83 -9.99
C LYS A 674 13.77 7.52 -10.20
N VAL A 675 13.87 7.08 -11.48
CA VAL A 675 15.16 6.73 -12.17
C VAL A 675 15.09 6.97 -13.69
N LYS A 676 16.20 7.45 -14.28
CA LYS A 676 16.48 7.64 -15.72
C LYS A 676 17.39 6.51 -16.28
N GLN A 677 17.22 6.27 -17.58
CA GLN A 677 18.12 5.66 -18.60
C GLN A 677 18.25 4.13 -18.68
N LEU A 678 17.82 3.57 -19.84
CA LEU A 678 18.62 2.84 -20.84
C LEU A 678 17.65 2.23 -21.89
N PHE A 679 17.79 2.54 -23.18
CA PHE A 679 16.97 1.94 -24.25
C PHE A 679 17.84 1.40 -25.38
N GLY A 680 17.73 0.08 -25.61
CA GLY A 680 18.31 -0.62 -26.75
C GLY A 680 17.43 -1.71 -27.36
N GLN A 681 16.33 -2.14 -26.71
CA GLN A 681 15.41 -3.16 -27.25
C GLN A 681 13.94 -2.86 -26.91
N LYS A 682 13.00 -3.39 -27.71
CA LYS A 682 11.54 -3.20 -27.49
C LYS A 682 11.15 -3.82 -26.13
N PRO A 683 10.55 -3.05 -25.22
CA PRO A 683 10.30 -3.53 -23.87
C PRO A 683 9.06 -4.44 -23.80
N LEU A 684 9.21 -5.62 -23.21
CA LEU A 684 8.15 -6.60 -22.93
C LEU A 684 7.68 -6.51 -21.47
N TRP A 685 6.39 -6.75 -21.21
CA TRP A 685 5.80 -6.81 -19.87
C TRP A 685 4.66 -7.83 -19.78
N ASP A 686 4.29 -8.21 -18.56
CA ASP A 686 3.16 -9.09 -18.24
C ASP A 686 2.59 -8.73 -16.84
N ALA A 687 1.41 -9.23 -16.48
CA ALA A 687 0.83 -9.02 -15.16
C ALA A 687 0.00 -10.22 -14.65
N PHE A 688 0.03 -10.46 -13.35
CA PHE A 688 -0.59 -11.62 -12.71
C PHE A 688 -1.44 -11.16 -11.54
N THR A 689 -2.62 -11.72 -11.35
CA THR A 689 -3.54 -11.32 -10.27
C THR A 689 -3.73 -12.49 -9.31
N LEU A 690 -3.53 -12.23 -8.01
CA LEU A 690 -3.91 -13.10 -6.91
C LEU A 690 -5.09 -12.48 -6.16
N VAL A 691 -6.09 -13.28 -5.84
CA VAL A 691 -7.24 -12.93 -5.02
C VAL A 691 -6.99 -13.42 -3.61
N ILE A 692 -6.89 -12.50 -2.65
CA ILE A 692 -6.75 -12.80 -1.23
C ILE A 692 -8.11 -12.58 -0.56
N ALA A 693 -8.81 -13.69 -0.29
CA ALA A 693 -10.06 -13.69 0.46
C ALA A 693 -9.76 -13.83 1.94
N GLN A 694 -10.11 -12.80 2.71
CA GLN A 694 -9.82 -12.68 4.14
C GLN A 694 -11.10 -12.88 4.93
N ARG A 695 -11.22 -13.98 5.68
CA ARG A 695 -12.42 -14.29 6.47
C ARG A 695 -12.20 -14.01 7.95
N ARG A 696 -13.24 -13.52 8.63
CA ARG A 696 -13.24 -13.43 10.09
C ARG A 696 -13.40 -14.81 10.75
N TYR A 697 -14.17 -15.69 10.13
CA TYR A 697 -14.46 -17.03 10.63
C TYR A 697 -14.08 -18.11 9.61
N PRO A 698 -13.70 -19.32 10.05
CA PRO A 698 -13.57 -20.46 9.16
C PRO A 698 -14.84 -20.66 8.32
N LYS A 699 -14.65 -21.06 7.07
CA LYS A 699 -15.75 -21.28 6.13
C LYS A 699 -16.72 -22.34 6.69
N GLY A 700 -17.96 -21.93 6.96
CA GLY A 700 -19.01 -22.79 7.53
C GLY A 700 -19.27 -22.59 9.02
N GLU A 701 -18.50 -21.75 9.71
CA GLU A 701 -18.66 -21.44 11.15
C GLU A 701 -19.10 -19.98 11.39
N GLU A 702 -19.73 -19.36 10.40
CA GLU A 702 -20.22 -17.98 10.52
C GLU A 702 -21.36 -17.88 11.55
N PRO A 703 -21.35 -16.88 12.44
CA PRO A 703 -22.39 -16.71 13.44
C PRO A 703 -23.73 -16.38 12.78
N THR A 704 -24.79 -17.12 13.16
CA THR A 704 -26.16 -16.87 12.68
C THR A 704 -26.60 -15.44 13.04
N PRO A 705 -27.13 -14.64 12.10
CA PRO A 705 -27.60 -13.29 12.41
C PRO A 705 -28.65 -13.34 13.52
N THR A 706 -28.39 -12.65 14.62
CA THR A 706 -29.37 -12.48 15.71
C THR A 706 -30.47 -11.55 15.20
N GLN A 707 -31.73 -12.00 15.26
CA GLN A 707 -32.88 -11.14 14.91
C GLN A 707 -32.88 -9.88 15.79
N PRO A 708 -33.17 -8.69 15.23
CA PRO A 708 -33.35 -7.49 16.04
C PRO A 708 -34.51 -7.69 17.01
N PRO A 709 -34.41 -7.20 18.26
CA PRO A 709 -35.51 -7.29 19.22
C PRO A 709 -36.73 -6.50 18.70
N GLU A 710 -37.92 -7.11 18.83
CA GLU A 710 -39.19 -6.49 18.45
C GLU A 710 -39.45 -5.20 19.23
N ASP A 711 -39.86 -4.20 18.47
CA ASP A 711 -40.20 -2.84 18.89
C ASP A 711 -41.40 -2.87 19.86
N THR A 712 -41.14 -2.80 21.17
CA THR A 712 -42.19 -2.63 22.18
C THR A 712 -42.28 -1.17 22.59
N THR A 713 -43.36 -0.55 22.12
CA THR A 713 -43.82 0.82 22.39
C THR A 713 -43.69 1.24 23.85
N THR A 714 -43.08 2.41 24.05
CA THR A 714 -42.96 3.14 25.31
C THR A 714 -44.32 3.57 25.89
N LYS A 715 -44.50 3.32 27.20
CA LYS A 715 -45.40 4.08 28.08
C LYS A 715 -44.64 4.44 29.37
N PRO A 716 -44.91 5.62 29.99
CA PRO A 716 -43.97 6.33 30.85
C PRO A 716 -43.90 5.80 32.30
N ALA A 717 -42.73 6.00 32.90
CA ALA A 717 -42.35 5.54 34.24
C ALA A 717 -42.93 6.40 35.38
N GLU A 718 -43.31 5.73 36.48
CA GLU A 718 -43.46 6.29 37.83
C GLU A 718 -42.24 5.84 38.69
N PRO A 719 -41.85 6.61 39.73
CA PRO A 719 -40.51 6.55 40.31
C PRO A 719 -40.37 5.52 41.44
N GLU A 720 -39.24 4.80 41.47
CA GLU A 720 -38.86 3.89 42.56
C GLU A 720 -37.90 4.53 43.59
N PRO A 721 -37.93 4.09 44.88
CA PRO A 721 -37.23 4.71 45.99
C PRO A 721 -35.81 4.16 46.23
N ALA A 722 -34.99 4.95 46.94
CA ALA A 722 -33.55 4.73 47.15
C ALA A 722 -33.19 3.56 48.09
N PRO A 723 -32.09 2.81 47.83
CA PRO A 723 -31.55 1.80 48.74
C PRO A 723 -30.31 2.26 49.56
N LYS A 724 -30.12 1.58 50.71
CA LYS A 724 -29.12 1.79 51.79
C LYS A 724 -27.83 0.94 51.60
N PRO A 725 -26.73 1.22 52.34
CA PRO A 725 -25.35 0.80 51.99
C PRO A 725 -24.88 -0.55 52.57
N ILE A 726 -23.82 -1.11 51.97
CA ILE A 726 -23.18 -2.42 52.25
C ILE A 726 -21.74 -2.23 52.82
N PRO A 727 -21.25 -3.07 53.76
CA PRO A 727 -19.84 -3.11 54.23
C PRO A 727 -19.02 -4.34 53.72
N GLU A 728 -17.68 -4.24 53.73
CA GLU A 728 -16.67 -5.28 53.37
C GLU A 728 -15.92 -5.87 54.63
N PRO A 729 -14.84 -6.71 54.54
CA PRO A 729 -14.68 -8.11 54.01
C PRO A 729 -13.90 -9.08 54.98
N VAL A 730 -13.33 -10.22 54.44
CA VAL A 730 -12.17 -11.09 54.89
C VAL A 730 -12.52 -12.52 55.47
N PRO A 731 -11.72 -13.64 55.34
CA PRO A 731 -11.10 -14.39 54.20
C PRO A 731 -11.25 -15.97 54.28
N ASP A 732 -10.57 -16.71 53.38
CA ASP A 732 -10.52 -18.19 53.10
C ASP A 732 -9.77 -19.08 54.14
N PRO A 733 -9.93 -20.45 54.19
CA PRO A 733 -9.00 -21.39 53.51
C PRO A 733 -9.48 -22.85 53.12
N THR A 734 -8.73 -23.47 52.17
CA THR A 734 -8.53 -24.88 51.66
C THR A 734 -8.37 -26.07 52.67
N PRO A 735 -8.14 -27.40 52.33
CA PRO A 735 -8.29 -28.27 51.10
C PRO A 735 -8.81 -29.76 51.29
N GLU A 736 -9.08 -30.50 50.17
CA GLU A 736 -9.03 -31.99 49.86
C GLU A 736 -9.73 -33.09 50.75
N PRO A 737 -9.89 -34.41 50.37
CA PRO A 737 -9.43 -35.23 49.20
C PRO A 737 -10.47 -36.21 48.53
N THR A 738 -10.03 -36.94 47.49
CA THR A 738 -10.66 -38.05 46.69
C THR A 738 -11.01 -39.35 47.44
N PRO A 739 -11.88 -40.26 46.91
CA PRO A 739 -11.41 -41.46 46.16
C PRO A 739 -12.35 -42.08 45.06
N VAL A 740 -11.75 -42.96 44.23
CA VAL A 740 -12.27 -43.87 43.15
C VAL A 740 -12.77 -45.22 43.78
N PRO A 741 -13.24 -46.35 43.12
CA PRO A 741 -13.25 -46.74 41.67
C PRO A 741 -14.41 -47.61 41.06
N GLY A 742 -14.51 -47.58 39.71
CA GLY A 742 -14.72 -48.71 38.75
C GLY A 742 -16.13 -49.31 38.51
N PRO A 743 -16.34 -50.19 37.51
CA PRO A 743 -15.53 -50.55 36.32
C PRO A 743 -16.33 -50.52 34.98
N GLY A 744 -15.67 -50.88 33.86
CA GLY A 744 -16.07 -50.53 32.49
C GLY A 744 -16.97 -51.50 31.72
N THR A 745 -17.15 -51.26 30.41
CA THR A 745 -17.42 -52.30 29.40
C THR A 745 -17.13 -51.78 27.99
N ILE A 746 -16.65 -52.70 27.16
CA ILE A 746 -16.16 -52.60 25.77
C ILE A 746 -17.34 -52.73 24.79
N PHE A 747 -17.36 -52.04 23.64
CA PHE A 747 -18.00 -52.53 22.40
C PHE A 747 -17.39 -51.90 21.12
N TYR A 748 -17.21 -52.75 20.10
CA TYR A 748 -16.75 -52.49 18.73
C TYR A 748 -17.90 -52.01 17.80
N PRO A 749 -17.62 -51.49 16.58
CA PRO A 749 -18.51 -50.64 15.77
C PRO A 749 -19.32 -51.43 14.70
N PRO A 750 -20.19 -50.75 13.93
CA PRO A 750 -20.60 -51.23 12.61
C PRO A 750 -20.34 -50.27 11.44
N GLN A 751 -20.16 -50.89 10.26
CA GLN A 751 -19.97 -50.32 8.92
C GLN A 751 -21.25 -49.78 8.26
N GLU A 752 -21.05 -48.84 7.32
CA GLU A 752 -21.68 -48.56 6.01
C GLU A 752 -23.19 -48.81 5.73
N ALA A 753 -23.87 -47.80 5.17
CA ALA A 753 -24.46 -47.79 3.80
C ALA A 753 -25.47 -46.63 3.58
N GLY A 754 -25.50 -46.03 2.38
CA GLY A 754 -26.68 -45.34 1.85
C GLY A 754 -26.43 -44.10 0.98
N ALA A 755 -26.80 -44.18 -0.30
CA ALA A 755 -26.50 -43.24 -1.38
C ALA A 755 -27.63 -42.24 -1.73
N GLU A 756 -27.26 -41.26 -2.57
CA GLU A 756 -28.04 -40.46 -3.55
C GLU A 756 -29.02 -39.35 -3.13
N SER A 757 -28.75 -38.11 -3.59
CA SER A 757 -29.60 -37.42 -4.58
C SER A 757 -28.92 -36.16 -5.15
N ALA A 758 -28.98 -36.00 -6.48
CA ALA A 758 -28.57 -34.81 -7.24
C ALA A 758 -29.69 -33.74 -7.26
N PRO A 759 -29.36 -32.48 -7.59
CA PRO A 759 -29.97 -31.88 -8.78
C PRO A 759 -29.03 -31.01 -9.63
N ALA A 760 -29.44 -30.77 -10.88
CA ALA A 760 -28.74 -30.06 -11.97
C ALA A 760 -29.29 -28.61 -12.17
N PRO A 761 -28.96 -27.86 -13.25
CA PRO A 761 -27.90 -26.84 -13.25
C PRO A 761 -28.36 -25.42 -13.68
N GLY A 762 -27.56 -24.39 -13.38
CA GLY A 762 -27.71 -23.04 -13.95
C GLY A 762 -26.58 -22.08 -13.53
N SER A 763 -25.90 -21.51 -14.55
CA SER A 763 -24.91 -20.40 -14.54
C SER A 763 -23.55 -20.57 -13.85
N GLY A 764 -22.53 -20.95 -14.64
CA GLY A 764 -21.51 -19.96 -15.06
C GLY A 764 -20.21 -19.80 -14.27
N GLY A 765 -19.79 -20.76 -13.45
CA GLY A 765 -18.43 -20.80 -12.87
C GLY A 765 -17.64 -21.98 -13.42
N PHE A 766 -16.45 -21.76 -14.00
CA PHE A 766 -15.55 -22.84 -14.41
C PHE A 766 -15.00 -23.54 -13.16
N THR A 767 -15.61 -24.67 -12.80
CA THR A 767 -15.15 -25.56 -11.74
C THR A 767 -13.80 -26.18 -12.14
N ILE A 768 -12.73 -25.87 -11.41
CA ILE A 768 -11.38 -26.39 -11.70
C ILE A 768 -11.33 -27.89 -11.39
N PHE A 769 -11.05 -28.69 -12.42
CA PHE A 769 -10.93 -30.15 -12.35
C PHE A 769 -9.46 -30.53 -12.15
N THR A 770 -9.07 -30.98 -10.95
CA THR A 770 -7.75 -31.60 -10.72
C THR A 770 -7.89 -32.90 -9.92
N GLY A 771 -7.06 -33.89 -10.22
CA GLY A 771 -6.99 -35.13 -9.44
C GLY A 771 -5.86 -35.06 -8.42
N ARG A 772 -6.10 -35.39 -7.16
CA ARG A 772 -5.06 -35.43 -6.11
C ARG A 772 -5.15 -36.70 -5.27
N SER A 773 -4.00 -37.27 -4.92
CA SER A 773 -3.91 -38.35 -3.94
C SER A 773 -4.30 -37.85 -2.55
N LYS A 774 -5.17 -38.57 -1.84
CA LYS A 774 -5.51 -38.26 -0.45
C LYS A 774 -4.55 -38.91 0.56
N GLU A 775 -4.03 -40.08 0.23
CA GLU A 775 -3.12 -40.86 1.07
C GLU A 775 -1.94 -41.37 0.23
N PRO A 776 -0.77 -41.63 0.82
CA PRO A 776 0.35 -42.31 0.17
C PRO A 776 -0.04 -43.70 -0.36
N SER A 777 0.72 -44.19 -1.35
CA SER A 777 0.53 -45.53 -1.94
C SER A 777 1.88 -46.17 -2.21
N SER A 778 2.01 -47.44 -1.84
CA SER A 778 3.26 -48.19 -1.99
C SER A 778 2.97 -49.57 -2.56
N ILE A 779 3.71 -49.96 -3.60
CA ILE A 779 3.56 -51.29 -4.23
C ILE A 779 4.91 -51.91 -4.53
N GLN A 780 5.03 -53.22 -4.27
CA GLN A 780 6.21 -54.01 -4.57
C GLN A 780 5.88 -55.14 -5.54
N SER A 781 6.67 -55.26 -6.62
CA SER A 781 6.57 -56.41 -7.52
C SER A 781 7.27 -57.63 -6.92
N ARG A 782 6.51 -58.71 -6.71
CA ARG A 782 7.02 -59.98 -6.17
C ARG A 782 7.50 -60.96 -7.24
N THR A 783 7.27 -60.65 -8.51
CA THR A 783 7.58 -61.52 -9.67
C THR A 783 8.32 -60.72 -10.76
N ALA A 784 8.62 -61.33 -11.90
CA ALA A 784 9.17 -60.59 -13.05
C ALA A 784 8.12 -59.70 -13.75
N ASN A 785 6.83 -59.92 -13.49
CA ASN A 785 5.73 -59.20 -14.11
C ASN A 785 5.46 -57.85 -13.40
N PRO A 786 4.87 -56.87 -14.10
CA PRO A 786 4.44 -55.62 -13.47
C PRO A 786 3.37 -55.89 -12.40
N ALA A 787 3.48 -55.18 -11.29
CA ALA A 787 2.45 -55.02 -10.29
C ALA A 787 1.99 -53.56 -10.33
N SER A 788 0.68 -53.33 -10.48
CA SER A 788 0.08 -52.00 -10.57
C SER A 788 -1.15 -51.95 -9.66
N GLN A 789 -1.39 -50.81 -9.01
CA GLN A 789 -2.63 -50.55 -8.28
C GLN A 789 -3.13 -49.12 -8.50
N PRO A 790 -4.45 -48.90 -8.47
CA PRO A 790 -5.02 -47.56 -8.47
C PRO A 790 -4.56 -46.76 -7.25
N TRP A 791 -4.36 -45.46 -7.43
CA TRP A 791 -3.97 -44.57 -6.34
C TRP A 791 -4.97 -43.45 -6.10
N PHE A 792 -5.35 -42.73 -7.15
CA PHE A 792 -6.43 -41.76 -7.07
C PHE A 792 -7.07 -41.54 -8.43
N ARG A 793 -8.29 -41.01 -8.41
CA ARG A 793 -9.12 -40.82 -9.58
C ARG A 793 -9.68 -39.40 -9.61
N THR A 794 -9.80 -38.82 -10.79
CA THR A 794 -10.48 -37.54 -10.98
C THR A 794 -12.00 -37.71 -10.86
N PRO A 795 -12.77 -36.63 -10.67
CA PRO A 795 -14.21 -36.67 -10.92
C PRO A 795 -14.52 -37.11 -12.38
N LYS A 796 -15.79 -37.43 -12.66
CA LYS A 796 -16.24 -37.70 -14.04
C LYS A 796 -16.20 -36.39 -14.85
N LEU A 797 -15.67 -36.48 -16.07
CA LEU A 797 -15.48 -35.37 -17.00
C LEU A 797 -16.83 -34.94 -17.58
N THR A 798 -17.12 -33.64 -17.57
CA THR A 798 -18.27 -33.08 -18.30
C THR A 798 -17.88 -32.73 -19.74
N LYS A 799 -18.89 -32.57 -20.60
CA LYS A 799 -18.67 -32.20 -22.00
C LYS A 799 -17.96 -30.84 -22.13
N GLU A 800 -18.35 -29.88 -21.29
CA GLU A 800 -17.77 -28.53 -21.25
C GLU A 800 -16.31 -28.57 -20.80
N LEU A 801 -16.00 -29.44 -19.83
CA LEU A 801 -14.66 -29.59 -19.30
C LEU A 801 -13.72 -30.23 -20.32
N ILE A 802 -14.16 -31.30 -21.01
CA ILE A 802 -13.38 -31.93 -22.09
C ILE A 802 -13.05 -30.90 -23.17
N ALA A 803 -13.99 -30.02 -23.52
CA ALA A 803 -13.77 -28.96 -24.51
C ALA A 803 -12.82 -27.84 -24.02
N SER A 804 -12.64 -27.67 -22.71
CA SER A 804 -11.79 -26.64 -22.14
C SER A 804 -10.35 -27.07 -21.86
N ILE A 805 -10.08 -28.38 -21.78
CA ILE A 805 -8.73 -28.90 -21.47
C ILE A 805 -7.82 -28.77 -22.70
N GLN A 806 -6.72 -28.04 -22.54
CA GLN A 806 -5.64 -27.88 -23.53
C GLN A 806 -4.44 -28.78 -23.23
N GLY A 807 -4.37 -29.36 -22.03
CA GLY A 807 -3.41 -30.42 -21.74
C GLY A 807 -3.43 -30.90 -20.30
N MET A 808 -2.64 -31.94 -20.04
CA MET A 808 -2.53 -32.57 -18.72
C MET A 808 -1.09 -33.00 -18.40
N ARG A 809 -0.72 -32.96 -17.13
CA ARG A 809 0.52 -33.56 -16.60
C ARG A 809 0.30 -34.15 -15.21
N LEU A 810 0.86 -35.33 -14.98
CA LEU A 810 0.96 -35.92 -13.63
C LEU A 810 2.28 -35.52 -12.99
N ARG A 811 2.22 -35.06 -11.75
CA ARG A 811 3.39 -34.76 -10.91
C ARG A 811 3.34 -35.64 -9.65
N THR A 812 4.43 -36.32 -9.31
CA THR A 812 4.47 -37.19 -8.12
C THR A 812 5.66 -36.87 -7.22
N TYR A 813 5.45 -36.94 -5.91
CA TYR A 813 6.48 -36.98 -4.88
C TYR A 813 6.67 -38.44 -4.48
N SER A 814 7.72 -39.06 -4.96
CA SER A 814 7.90 -40.51 -4.86
C SER A 814 9.38 -40.88 -4.77
N LYS A 815 9.63 -42.16 -4.52
CA LYS A 815 10.95 -42.79 -4.67
C LYS A 815 10.77 -44.24 -5.11
N GLN A 816 11.82 -44.81 -5.68
CA GLN A 816 11.87 -46.24 -5.97
C GLN A 816 12.96 -46.96 -5.19
N GLN A 817 12.69 -48.21 -4.84
CA GLN A 817 13.67 -49.09 -4.20
C GLN A 817 13.80 -50.37 -5.01
N GLY A 818 15.01 -50.68 -5.45
CA GLY A 818 15.33 -51.92 -6.18
C GLY A 818 16.12 -52.91 -5.32
N PRO A 819 16.28 -54.16 -5.78
CA PRO A 819 17.21 -55.11 -5.18
C PRO A 819 18.64 -54.52 -5.09
N SER A 820 19.38 -54.90 -4.04
CA SER A 820 20.73 -54.36 -3.80
C SER A 820 21.63 -54.49 -5.04
N GLY A 821 22.18 -53.35 -5.50
CA GLY A 821 23.05 -53.26 -6.67
C GLY A 821 22.34 -53.25 -8.05
N ALA A 822 21.00 -53.30 -8.09
CA ALA A 822 20.24 -53.23 -9.33
C ALA A 822 19.87 -51.78 -9.70
N ALA A 823 20.13 -51.39 -10.94
CA ALA A 823 19.67 -50.12 -11.51
C ALA A 823 18.35 -50.31 -12.28
N ALA A 824 17.47 -49.30 -12.23
CA ALA A 824 16.24 -49.32 -13.01
C ALA A 824 16.57 -49.23 -14.52
N THR A 825 15.78 -49.92 -15.33
CA THR A 825 15.89 -49.94 -16.79
C THR A 825 14.53 -49.61 -17.42
N ALA A 826 14.47 -49.53 -18.75
CA ALA A 826 13.18 -49.41 -19.44
C ALA A 826 12.21 -50.59 -19.13
N GLN A 827 12.74 -51.76 -18.73
CA GLN A 827 11.96 -52.98 -18.49
C GLN A 827 11.77 -53.32 -17.00
N THR A 828 12.48 -52.66 -16.09
CA THR A 828 12.45 -52.92 -14.63
C THR A 828 12.55 -51.63 -13.84
N GLY A 829 11.75 -51.47 -12.80
CA GLY A 829 11.72 -50.24 -12.00
C GLY A 829 10.30 -49.85 -11.60
N ALA A 830 10.19 -48.73 -10.89
CA ALA A 830 8.93 -48.12 -10.50
C ALA A 830 8.53 -46.96 -11.41
N TYR A 831 7.23 -46.84 -11.69
CA TYR A 831 6.68 -45.84 -12.61
C TYR A 831 5.21 -45.57 -12.32
N PHE A 832 4.68 -44.54 -12.97
CA PHE A 832 3.29 -44.11 -12.88
C PHE A 832 2.63 -44.12 -14.25
N GLU A 833 1.37 -44.51 -14.28
CA GLU A 833 0.53 -44.53 -15.48
C GLU A 833 -0.79 -43.81 -15.21
N ILE A 834 -1.44 -43.35 -16.26
CA ILE A 834 -2.76 -42.73 -16.22
C ILE A 834 -3.67 -43.58 -17.09
N ALA A 835 -4.67 -44.21 -16.47
CA ALA A 835 -5.72 -44.94 -17.15
C ALA A 835 -6.95 -44.05 -17.35
N VAL A 836 -7.58 -44.12 -18.51
CA VAL A 836 -8.93 -43.57 -18.71
C VAL A 836 -9.93 -44.63 -18.31
N ILE A 837 -10.83 -44.35 -17.38
CA ILE A 837 -11.89 -45.26 -16.94
C ILE A 837 -13.21 -44.81 -17.56
N GLY A 838 -13.84 -45.73 -18.29
CA GLY A 838 -15.08 -45.47 -19.01
C GLY A 838 -16.31 -45.46 -18.09
N SER A 839 -17.38 -44.78 -18.51
CA SER A 839 -18.59 -44.64 -17.69
C SER A 839 -19.39 -45.93 -17.44
N ALA A 840 -19.09 -47.02 -18.17
CA ALA A 840 -19.87 -48.26 -18.16
C ALA A 840 -19.35 -49.33 -17.18
N ASP A 841 -18.08 -49.29 -16.81
CA ASP A 841 -17.44 -50.20 -15.85
C ASP A 841 -16.42 -49.40 -15.03
N ASP A 842 -16.79 -49.04 -13.80
CA ASP A 842 -15.98 -48.17 -12.93
C ASP A 842 -14.67 -48.83 -12.47
N SER A 843 -14.32 -50.04 -12.94
CA SER A 843 -13.17 -50.82 -12.47
C SER A 843 -12.11 -51.16 -13.53
N LEU A 844 -12.40 -50.99 -14.83
CA LEU A 844 -11.50 -51.37 -15.92
C LEU A 844 -11.15 -50.17 -16.82
N PRO A 845 -9.92 -50.11 -17.36
CA PRO A 845 -9.53 -49.12 -18.35
C PRO A 845 -10.43 -49.19 -19.61
N LYS A 846 -10.79 -48.01 -20.11
CA LYS A 846 -11.54 -47.85 -21.36
C LYS A 846 -10.72 -48.41 -22.52
N LEU A 847 -11.37 -49.14 -23.42
CA LEU A 847 -10.78 -49.58 -24.67
C LEU A 847 -10.96 -48.50 -25.74
N ALA A 848 -9.88 -48.15 -26.45
CA ALA A 848 -9.93 -47.35 -27.65
C ALA A 848 -10.60 -48.14 -28.81
N PRO A 849 -11.00 -47.48 -29.91
CA PRO A 849 -11.68 -48.14 -31.04
C PRO A 849 -10.91 -49.30 -31.72
N ASP A 850 -9.62 -49.45 -31.43
CA ASP A 850 -8.75 -50.52 -31.89
C ASP A 850 -8.54 -51.64 -30.85
N ASP A 851 -9.40 -51.71 -29.83
CA ASP A 851 -9.36 -52.64 -28.70
C ASP A 851 -8.11 -52.51 -27.82
N THR A 852 -7.42 -51.37 -27.85
CA THR A 852 -6.28 -51.08 -26.94
C THR A 852 -6.74 -50.42 -25.64
N GLU A 853 -6.21 -50.87 -24.50
CA GLU A 853 -6.47 -50.23 -23.21
C GLU A 853 -5.86 -48.81 -23.20
N MET A 854 -6.68 -47.82 -22.83
CA MET A 854 -6.27 -46.42 -22.73
C MET A 854 -5.47 -46.15 -21.46
N ILE A 855 -4.29 -46.75 -21.37
CA ILE A 855 -3.32 -46.57 -20.29
C ILE A 855 -2.07 -45.92 -20.84
N TYR A 856 -1.72 -44.77 -20.28
CA TYR A 856 -0.59 -43.96 -20.75
C TYR A 856 0.47 -43.82 -19.68
N ARG A 857 1.71 -44.19 -20.01
CA ARG A 857 2.84 -44.06 -19.09
C ARG A 857 3.22 -42.60 -18.89
N SER A 858 3.29 -42.15 -17.64
CA SER A 858 3.62 -40.77 -17.31
C SER A 858 5.12 -40.55 -17.11
N HIS A 859 5.72 -41.23 -16.13
CA HIS A 859 7.16 -41.14 -15.81
C HIS A 859 7.59 -42.28 -14.88
N SER A 860 8.90 -42.45 -14.72
CA SER A 860 9.48 -43.37 -13.72
C SER A 860 9.68 -42.65 -12.39
N ALA A 861 9.52 -43.35 -11.27
CA ALA A 861 9.84 -42.83 -9.94
C ALA A 861 11.37 -42.59 -9.82
N PRO A 862 11.82 -41.60 -9.02
CA PRO A 862 13.22 -41.24 -8.95
C PRO A 862 14.05 -42.33 -8.24
N ALA A 863 15.23 -42.65 -8.78
CA ALA A 863 16.13 -43.69 -8.28
C ALA A 863 16.96 -43.29 -7.05
N LYS A 864 16.64 -42.15 -6.43
CA LYS A 864 17.33 -41.63 -5.24
C LYS A 864 16.74 -42.26 -3.96
N PRO A 865 17.54 -42.33 -2.87
CA PRO A 865 17.07 -42.86 -1.59
C PRO A 865 15.96 -42.00 -0.94
N ASP A 866 15.95 -40.71 -1.26
CA ASP A 866 14.99 -39.73 -0.76
C ASP A 866 13.83 -39.51 -1.73
N TYR A 867 12.69 -39.07 -1.19
CA TYR A 867 11.55 -38.66 -2.00
C TYR A 867 11.88 -37.42 -2.82
N GLU A 868 11.46 -37.41 -4.09
CA GLU A 868 11.69 -36.29 -5.00
C GLU A 868 10.46 -36.03 -5.86
N TRP A 869 10.19 -34.76 -6.12
CA TRP A 869 9.14 -34.34 -7.03
C TRP A 869 9.57 -34.59 -8.47
N THR A 870 8.81 -35.40 -9.20
CA THR A 870 9.02 -35.69 -10.61
C THR A 870 7.81 -35.25 -11.42
N ASP A 871 8.06 -34.45 -12.47
CA ASP A 871 7.06 -34.08 -13.46
C ASP A 871 7.02 -35.11 -14.58
N GLY A 872 5.83 -35.60 -14.88
CA GLY A 872 5.57 -36.54 -15.97
C GLY A 872 5.61 -35.92 -17.35
N ILE A 873 5.45 -36.76 -18.37
CA ILE A 873 5.22 -36.26 -19.72
C ILE A 873 3.96 -35.40 -19.77
N VAL A 874 3.98 -34.42 -20.67
CA VAL A 874 2.85 -33.56 -20.96
C VAL A 874 2.00 -34.22 -22.04
N PHE A 875 0.71 -34.39 -21.75
CA PHE A 875 -0.32 -34.75 -22.72
C PHE A 875 -0.91 -33.45 -23.25
N ASP A 876 -0.30 -32.85 -24.28
CA ASP A 876 -0.80 -31.61 -24.89
C ASP A 876 -2.05 -31.84 -25.74
N GLU A 877 -2.70 -30.77 -26.20
CA GLU A 877 -3.91 -30.78 -27.03
C GLU A 877 -3.82 -31.66 -28.29
N THR A 878 -2.61 -31.98 -28.76
CA THR A 878 -2.39 -32.82 -29.94
C THR A 878 -2.35 -34.31 -29.63
N HIS A 879 -2.29 -34.67 -28.34
CA HIS A 879 -2.22 -36.05 -27.90
C HIS A 879 -3.52 -36.81 -28.24
N GLU A 880 -3.39 -38.02 -28.80
CA GLU A 880 -4.52 -38.80 -29.32
C GLU A 880 -5.61 -39.12 -28.28
N LEU A 881 -5.24 -39.18 -26.99
CA LEU A 881 -6.16 -39.49 -25.89
C LEU A 881 -7.37 -38.56 -25.86
N TRP A 882 -7.19 -37.26 -26.20
CA TRP A 882 -8.26 -36.26 -26.10
C TRP A 882 -9.41 -36.54 -27.06
N SER A 883 -9.09 -37.06 -28.25
CA SER A 883 -10.08 -37.42 -29.26
C SER A 883 -10.93 -38.66 -28.89
N LYS A 884 -10.50 -39.42 -27.87
CA LYS A 884 -11.11 -40.69 -27.43
C LYS A 884 -11.92 -40.55 -26.13
N LEU A 885 -11.94 -39.37 -25.52
CA LEU A 885 -12.70 -39.09 -24.29
C LEU A 885 -14.18 -38.83 -24.58
N GLU A 886 -15.03 -39.32 -23.68
CA GLU A 886 -16.47 -39.10 -23.70
C GLU A 886 -16.94 -38.51 -22.36
N PRO A 887 -18.01 -37.70 -22.34
CA PRO A 887 -18.59 -37.22 -21.10
C PRO A 887 -18.95 -38.39 -20.17
N GLY A 888 -18.50 -38.33 -18.91
CA GLY A 888 -18.64 -39.41 -17.94
C GLY A 888 -17.35 -40.21 -17.70
N ASP A 889 -16.36 -40.11 -18.59
CA ASP A 889 -15.03 -40.70 -18.38
C ASP A 889 -14.29 -40.03 -17.23
N CYS A 890 -13.30 -40.70 -16.64
CA CYS A 890 -12.40 -40.10 -15.64
C CYS A 890 -10.97 -40.63 -15.78
N PHE A 891 -10.01 -39.92 -15.20
CA PHE A 891 -8.62 -40.34 -15.18
C PHE A 891 -8.28 -41.00 -13.84
N GLU A 892 -7.68 -42.18 -13.89
CA GLU A 892 -7.17 -42.92 -12.74
C GLU A 892 -5.65 -43.02 -12.81
N VAL A 893 -4.98 -42.58 -11.76
CA VAL A 893 -3.53 -42.64 -11.65
C VAL A 893 -3.14 -43.96 -11.00
N MET A 894 -2.26 -44.69 -11.67
CA MET A 894 -1.76 -46.00 -11.26
C MET A 894 -0.33 -45.88 -10.73
N VAL A 895 -0.07 -46.57 -9.61
CA VAL A 895 1.28 -46.73 -9.04
C VAL A 895 1.76 -48.11 -9.40
N SER A 896 2.91 -48.19 -10.06
CA SER A 896 3.39 -49.44 -10.67
C SER A 896 4.85 -49.72 -10.35
N ALA A 897 5.18 -51.00 -10.23
CA ALA A 897 6.54 -51.51 -10.11
C ALA A 897 6.71 -52.77 -10.96
N ARG A 898 7.83 -52.92 -11.66
CA ARG A 898 8.13 -54.10 -12.50
C ARG A 898 9.49 -54.69 -12.20
N GLY A 899 9.52 -56.01 -12.05
CA GLY A 899 10.72 -56.78 -11.73
C GLY A 899 10.79 -57.11 -10.24
N ARG A 900 11.22 -58.34 -9.94
CA ARG A 900 11.16 -58.90 -8.58
C ARG A 900 11.96 -58.04 -7.60
N GLY A 901 11.29 -57.57 -6.54
CA GLY A 901 11.89 -56.78 -5.47
C GLY A 901 11.91 -55.28 -5.72
N TRP A 902 11.40 -54.79 -6.86
CA TRP A 902 11.20 -53.36 -7.08
C TRP A 902 9.97 -52.85 -6.34
N THR A 903 10.13 -51.74 -5.65
CA THR A 903 9.07 -51.03 -4.91
C THR A 903 8.92 -49.61 -5.45
N ASN A 904 7.67 -49.19 -5.67
CA ASN A 904 7.30 -47.78 -5.89
C ASN A 904 6.67 -47.27 -4.59
N ASP A 905 7.27 -46.23 -4.01
CA ASP A 905 6.80 -45.60 -2.78
C ASP A 905 6.39 -44.17 -3.12
N ALA A 906 5.07 -43.92 -3.19
CA ALA A 906 4.49 -42.69 -3.69
C ALA A 906 3.75 -41.95 -2.58
N GLU A 907 4.25 -40.77 -2.21
CA GLU A 907 3.75 -40.01 -1.07
C GLU A 907 2.64 -39.04 -1.48
N ARG A 908 2.83 -38.31 -2.60
CA ARG A 908 1.84 -37.33 -3.12
C ARG A 908 1.78 -37.34 -4.64
N GLY A 909 0.59 -37.21 -5.21
CA GLY A 909 0.38 -37.21 -6.65
C GLY A 909 -0.67 -36.20 -7.07
N HIS A 910 -0.35 -35.36 -8.04
CA HIS A 910 -1.22 -34.31 -8.60
C HIS A 910 -1.36 -34.48 -10.10
N LEU A 911 -2.59 -34.69 -10.58
CA LEU A 911 -2.95 -34.66 -11.98
C LEU A 911 -3.50 -33.28 -12.33
N ILE A 912 -2.70 -32.51 -13.07
CA ILE A 912 -2.90 -31.10 -13.37
C ILE A 912 -3.41 -30.96 -14.81
N PHE A 913 -4.42 -30.13 -14.99
CA PHE A 913 -5.03 -29.80 -16.28
C PHE A 913 -4.92 -28.28 -16.52
N TRP A 914 -4.79 -27.85 -17.78
CA TRP A 914 -4.76 -26.43 -18.16
C TRP A 914 -5.46 -26.19 -19.49
#